data_AF-A0A5J5LV29-F1
#
_entry.id   AF-A0A5J5LV29-F1
#
_cell.length_a   1.000
_cell.length_b   1.000
_cell.length_c   1.000
_cell.angle_alpha   90.00
_cell.angle_beta   90.00
_cell.angle_gamma   90.00
#
_symmetry.space_group_name_H-M   'P 1'
#
loop_
_entity.id
_entity.type
_entity.pdbx_description
1 polymer ?
#
loop_
_entity_poly.entity_id
_entity_poly.type
_entity_poly.pdbx_seq_one_letter_code
_entity_poly.pdbx_strand_id
1 'polypeptide(L)'
;MTIPQSSIIALSLMYTKLPPSASDLTFWATPPGNAISWNEAVQAFSTSSAARAAYPMLASPTVLSQNAAARRDYVTQAFQNLYGIAAANIPAEELTYWADTYLVSSSQAILDFPVVLNQFSPATRQQALTNRADVARTFAVALAADGSSTFTSAQYSSGWVIVNTVTASADSVTAANAQIAQFVAGGGGGTGTTFTLLENGAVLTASASSKVSPAGQFLTAANNTVQALTFLNGSFVQDPSTSDNDILTAQIIGNVDPNIVNIETVKFSGGLAGGVTIGLAGISNAKQVEWSVSGPLTITAANNYAINFAAGYNNNLTLKESVSGKDLTVNLNGTTAGASITATLNDPSKVNLVVKSADSVLSNAVTAANTLSLDKANSNFVITGDKNLSITGNVNVLDSTNKLDATDFTGKLTLNLGAGSNITQIVGGKSDDTFTLTAAVDQINNVTLNGNNGSDTLTVKVGATTTAINGVTDVETIIFKEDTAANTTITTVDTLVASGATLTVDASSFTTKTLTFNGTLETNGSFKITGGALADVLKGGALADTLIGGGGTDTLTGGGGNDQFLLNKAVATSAVTIADFNIVANNNDVFALSNAAFAGAPAVGTALTVSAVSGAANANTTILVDTKANLLTTTANNYGNVRFGYDITNNQLYYDADGVGFTGASSILIANSTNALTLAGGLSGGNFTIVA
;
A
#
# COMPACT_ATOMS: atom_id res chain seq x y z
N MET A 1 -14.01 -22.10 -71.69
CA MET A 1 -12.72 -22.31 -70.98
C MET A 1 -13.08 -22.73 -69.57
N THR A 2 -12.50 -23.81 -69.05
CA THR A 2 -12.71 -24.21 -67.65
C THR A 2 -12.10 -23.15 -66.72
N ILE A 3 -12.88 -22.66 -65.77
CA ILE A 3 -12.41 -21.69 -64.78
C ILE A 3 -11.48 -22.41 -63.80
N PRO A 4 -10.26 -21.90 -63.52
CA PRO A 4 -9.37 -22.52 -62.53
C PRO A 4 -10.01 -22.56 -61.14
N GLN A 5 -9.77 -23.63 -60.39
CA GLN A 5 -10.31 -23.82 -59.04
C GLN A 5 -9.86 -22.71 -58.08
N SER A 6 -8.63 -22.21 -58.23
CA SER A 6 -8.12 -21.06 -57.47
C SER A 6 -8.96 -19.79 -57.68
N SER A 7 -9.49 -19.60 -58.89
CA SER A 7 -10.35 -18.47 -59.21
C SER A 7 -11.74 -18.60 -58.57
N ILE A 8 -12.28 -19.82 -58.47
CA ILE A 8 -13.53 -20.10 -57.74
C ILE A 8 -13.35 -19.85 -56.24
N ILE A 9 -12.23 -20.29 -55.67
CA ILE A 9 -11.91 -20.04 -54.25
C ILE A 9 -11.80 -18.53 -53.98
N ALA A 10 -11.11 -17.80 -54.86
CA ALA A 10 -10.99 -16.35 -54.75
C ALA A 10 -12.36 -15.66 -54.75
N LEU A 11 -13.29 -16.08 -55.63
CA LEU A 11 -14.66 -15.57 -55.64
C LEU A 11 -15.41 -15.92 -54.35
N SER A 12 -15.25 -17.13 -53.80
CA SER A 12 -15.86 -17.52 -52.52
C SER A 12 -15.34 -16.68 -51.36
N LEU A 13 -14.02 -16.61 -51.16
CA LEU A 13 -13.40 -15.81 -50.09
C LEU A 13 -13.84 -14.35 -50.17
N MET A 14 -13.93 -13.82 -51.39
CA MET A 14 -14.31 -12.45 -51.61
C MET A 14 -15.79 -12.21 -51.31
N TYR A 15 -16.69 -13.00 -51.87
CA TYR A 15 -18.13 -12.73 -51.78
C TYR A 15 -18.78 -13.24 -50.50
N THR A 16 -18.28 -14.33 -49.91
CA THR A 16 -18.96 -14.99 -48.79
C THR A 16 -18.17 -14.90 -47.49
N LYS A 17 -16.88 -14.55 -47.52
CA LYS A 17 -15.93 -14.68 -46.40
C LYS A 17 -15.83 -16.13 -45.89
N LEU A 18 -16.07 -17.10 -46.78
CA LEU A 18 -16.00 -18.52 -46.44
C LEU A 18 -14.99 -19.21 -47.37
N PRO A 19 -13.97 -19.88 -46.83
CA PRO A 19 -13.22 -20.85 -47.63
C PRO A 19 -14.17 -21.99 -48.01
N PRO A 20 -14.22 -22.38 -49.30
CA PRO A 20 -15.15 -23.40 -49.77
C PRO A 20 -14.78 -24.78 -49.22
N SER A 21 -15.79 -25.60 -48.91
CA SER A 21 -15.60 -27.01 -48.58
C SER A 21 -15.20 -27.82 -49.81
N ALA A 22 -14.76 -29.07 -49.62
CA ALA A 22 -14.45 -29.96 -50.75
C ALA A 22 -15.67 -30.22 -51.64
N SER A 23 -16.88 -30.27 -51.07
CA SER A 23 -18.12 -30.37 -51.84
C SER A 23 -18.43 -29.10 -52.63
N ASP A 24 -18.20 -27.91 -52.05
CA ASP A 24 -18.38 -26.63 -52.78
C ASP A 24 -17.42 -26.54 -53.96
N LEU A 25 -16.16 -26.95 -53.75
CA LEU A 25 -15.15 -27.00 -54.80
C LEU A 25 -15.54 -27.97 -55.91
N THR A 26 -16.15 -29.10 -55.56
CA THR A 26 -16.64 -30.10 -56.52
C THR A 26 -17.89 -29.60 -57.25
N PHE A 27 -18.76 -28.85 -56.58
CA PHE A 27 -19.96 -28.24 -57.19
C PHE A 27 -19.60 -27.32 -58.36
N TRP A 28 -18.49 -26.58 -58.25
CA TRP A 28 -17.99 -25.72 -59.34
C TRP A 28 -17.12 -26.46 -60.37
N ALA A 29 -16.70 -27.69 -60.09
CA ALA A 29 -15.98 -28.54 -61.03
C ALA A 29 -16.97 -29.26 -61.96
N THR A 30 -17.24 -28.71 -63.15
CA THR A 30 -18.23 -29.29 -64.06
C THR A 30 -17.70 -30.55 -64.80
N PRO A 31 -18.53 -31.58 -65.04
CA PRO A 31 -18.21 -32.65 -66.00
C PRO A 31 -18.06 -32.07 -67.42
N PRO A 32 -17.32 -32.74 -68.34
CA PRO A 32 -17.10 -32.22 -69.69
C PRO A 32 -18.41 -31.99 -70.44
N GLY A 33 -18.79 -30.72 -70.70
CA GLY A 33 -19.96 -30.36 -71.52
C GLY A 33 -20.80 -29.16 -71.05
N ASN A 34 -20.74 -28.75 -69.78
CA ASN A 34 -21.53 -27.65 -69.20
C ASN A 34 -20.64 -26.50 -68.65
N ALA A 35 -19.63 -26.06 -69.40
CA ALA A 35 -18.70 -25.04 -68.92
C ALA A 35 -19.41 -23.69 -68.69
N ILE A 36 -19.54 -23.27 -67.43
CA ILE A 36 -19.92 -21.89 -67.09
C ILE A 36 -18.81 -20.92 -67.55
N SER A 37 -19.20 -19.83 -68.18
CA SER A 37 -18.29 -18.73 -68.52
C SER A 37 -17.84 -17.99 -67.25
N TRP A 38 -16.71 -17.29 -67.36
CA TRP A 38 -16.19 -16.45 -66.27
C TRP A 38 -17.24 -15.45 -65.76
N ASN A 39 -17.98 -14.82 -66.68
CA ASN A 39 -19.01 -13.86 -66.35
C ASN A 39 -20.19 -14.52 -65.62
N GLU A 40 -20.59 -15.73 -66.01
CA GLU A 40 -21.65 -16.48 -65.33
C GLU A 40 -21.23 -16.88 -63.90
N ALA A 41 -19.96 -17.23 -63.67
CA ALA A 41 -19.46 -17.53 -62.33
C ALA A 41 -19.43 -16.28 -61.42
N VAL A 42 -18.89 -15.16 -61.92
CA VAL A 42 -18.89 -13.88 -61.19
C VAL A 42 -20.32 -13.44 -60.86
N GLN A 43 -21.25 -13.59 -61.81
CA GLN A 43 -22.66 -13.27 -61.61
C GLN A 43 -23.30 -14.18 -60.55
N ALA A 44 -23.02 -15.49 -60.57
CA ALA A 44 -23.56 -16.43 -59.61
C ALA A 44 -23.10 -16.15 -58.16
N PHE A 45 -21.82 -15.83 -57.95
CA PHE A 45 -21.32 -15.48 -56.62
C PHE A 45 -21.86 -14.13 -56.14
N SER A 46 -21.78 -13.10 -56.99
CA SER A 46 -22.20 -11.74 -56.64
C SER A 46 -23.71 -11.61 -56.35
N THR A 47 -24.55 -12.46 -56.93
CA THR A 47 -26.00 -12.47 -56.68
C THR A 47 -26.45 -13.46 -55.60
N SER A 48 -25.52 -14.22 -55.01
CA SER A 48 -25.84 -15.16 -53.93
C SER A 48 -26.37 -14.45 -52.68
N SER A 49 -27.21 -15.14 -51.91
CA SER A 49 -27.76 -14.61 -50.65
C SER A 49 -26.66 -14.25 -49.64
N ALA A 50 -25.60 -15.06 -49.57
CA ALA A 50 -24.43 -14.80 -48.73
C ALA A 50 -23.68 -13.52 -49.16
N ALA A 51 -23.48 -13.33 -50.47
CA ALA A 51 -22.83 -12.13 -51.01
C ALA A 51 -23.65 -10.87 -50.77
N ARG A 52 -24.97 -10.94 -50.96
CA ARG A 52 -25.88 -9.81 -50.70
C ARG A 52 -25.98 -9.47 -49.21
N ALA A 53 -25.80 -10.45 -48.32
CA ALA A 53 -25.73 -10.24 -46.88
C ALA A 53 -24.38 -9.63 -46.46
N ALA A 54 -23.26 -10.12 -47.01
CA ALA A 54 -21.92 -9.60 -46.72
C ALA A 54 -21.70 -8.20 -47.32
N TYR A 55 -22.34 -7.93 -48.46
CA TYR A 55 -22.21 -6.68 -49.21
C TYR A 55 -23.58 -6.17 -49.61
N PRO A 56 -24.15 -5.25 -48.81
CA PRO A 56 -25.44 -4.63 -49.11
C PRO A 56 -25.50 -4.00 -50.51
N MET A 57 -24.36 -3.59 -51.08
CA MET A 57 -24.26 -3.06 -52.45
C MET A 57 -24.72 -4.03 -53.55
N LEU A 58 -24.54 -5.34 -53.35
CA LEU A 58 -24.94 -6.36 -54.32
C LEU A 58 -26.47 -6.64 -54.29
N ALA A 59 -27.16 -6.16 -53.24
CA ALA A 59 -28.60 -6.30 -53.09
C ALA A 59 -29.40 -5.32 -53.98
N SER A 60 -28.79 -4.25 -54.48
CA SER A 60 -29.43 -3.25 -55.34
C SER A 60 -28.39 -2.54 -56.23
N PRO A 61 -28.01 -3.13 -57.39
CA PRO A 61 -26.87 -2.66 -58.19
C PRO A 61 -27.13 -1.38 -59.03
N THR A 62 -28.25 -0.69 -58.86
CA THR A 62 -28.59 0.50 -59.68
C THR A 62 -28.04 1.81 -59.12
N VAL A 63 -27.71 2.71 -60.05
CA VAL A 63 -27.05 3.99 -59.85
C VAL A 63 -27.79 4.84 -58.79
N LEU A 64 -27.08 5.17 -57.69
CA LEU A 64 -27.41 6.16 -56.64
C LEU A 64 -28.37 5.78 -55.48
N SER A 65 -28.11 4.69 -54.74
CA SER A 65 -28.78 4.51 -53.42
C SER A 65 -27.92 4.02 -52.25
N GLN A 66 -26.59 4.19 -52.28
CA GLN A 66 -25.77 4.06 -51.07
C GLN A 66 -24.75 5.20 -50.95
N ASN A 67 -24.61 5.72 -49.72
CA ASN A 67 -23.71 6.81 -49.37
C ASN A 67 -22.24 6.45 -49.71
N ALA A 68 -21.36 7.46 -49.80
CA ALA A 68 -19.93 7.24 -50.08
C ALA A 68 -19.26 6.27 -49.09
N ALA A 69 -19.79 6.18 -47.85
CA ALA A 69 -19.32 5.24 -46.83
C ALA A 69 -19.52 3.78 -47.27
N ALA A 70 -20.69 3.40 -47.76
CA ALA A 70 -20.95 2.02 -48.18
C ALA A 70 -20.06 1.58 -49.37
N ARG A 71 -19.75 2.48 -50.30
CA ARG A 71 -18.81 2.20 -51.40
C ARG A 71 -17.39 2.00 -50.88
N ARG A 72 -16.95 2.84 -49.94
CA ARG A 72 -15.65 2.69 -49.28
C ARG A 72 -15.58 1.42 -48.46
N ASP A 73 -16.65 1.04 -47.77
CA ASP A 73 -16.76 -0.21 -47.02
C ASP A 73 -16.71 -1.44 -47.93
N TYR A 74 -17.29 -1.36 -49.14
CA TYR A 74 -17.17 -2.44 -50.13
C TYR A 74 -15.74 -2.59 -50.64
N VAL A 75 -15.08 -1.47 -50.97
CA VAL A 75 -13.67 -1.46 -51.41
C VAL A 75 -12.74 -1.97 -50.31
N THR A 76 -12.84 -1.46 -49.09
CA THR A 76 -11.95 -1.85 -47.99
C THR A 76 -12.13 -3.32 -47.62
N GLN A 77 -13.36 -3.84 -47.61
CA GLN A 77 -13.60 -5.26 -47.40
C GLN A 77 -13.07 -6.14 -48.53
N ALA A 78 -13.17 -5.70 -49.80
CA ALA A 78 -12.57 -6.44 -50.90
C ALA A 78 -11.04 -6.53 -50.74
N PHE A 79 -10.37 -5.44 -50.36
CA PHE A 79 -8.93 -5.43 -50.07
C PHE A 79 -8.55 -6.34 -48.89
N GLN A 80 -9.32 -6.30 -47.81
CA GLN A 80 -9.11 -7.16 -46.66
C GLN A 80 -9.29 -8.64 -47.03
N ASN A 81 -10.32 -8.97 -47.81
CA ASN A 81 -10.68 -10.35 -48.06
C ASN A 81 -9.80 -10.99 -49.13
N LEU A 82 -9.48 -10.26 -50.20
CA LEU A 82 -8.62 -10.75 -51.28
C LEU A 82 -7.14 -10.72 -50.92
N TYR A 83 -6.69 -9.71 -50.18
CA TYR A 83 -5.25 -9.43 -49.99
C TYR A 83 -4.79 -9.38 -48.54
N GLY A 84 -5.70 -9.34 -47.57
CA GLY A 84 -5.35 -9.16 -46.15
C GLY A 84 -4.95 -7.75 -45.79
N ILE A 85 -5.29 -6.77 -46.62
CA ILE A 85 -4.89 -5.39 -46.42
C ILE A 85 -6.00 -4.68 -45.64
N ALA A 86 -5.70 -4.30 -44.40
CA ALA A 86 -6.59 -3.50 -43.58
C ALA A 86 -6.86 -2.13 -44.23
N ALA A 87 -8.04 -1.57 -43.98
CA ALA A 87 -8.50 -0.30 -44.56
C ALA A 87 -7.47 0.85 -44.41
N ALA A 88 -6.81 0.94 -43.25
CA ALA A 88 -5.81 1.96 -42.95
C ALA A 88 -4.54 1.87 -43.82
N ASN A 89 -4.28 0.70 -44.42
CA ASN A 89 -3.09 0.43 -45.22
C ASN A 89 -3.36 0.55 -46.74
N ILE A 90 -4.57 0.95 -47.13
CA ILE A 90 -4.92 1.24 -48.52
C ILE A 90 -4.56 2.70 -48.81
N PRO A 91 -3.75 2.99 -49.83
CA PRO A 91 -3.44 4.37 -50.21
C PRO A 91 -4.73 5.18 -50.45
N ALA A 92 -4.81 6.39 -49.88
CA ALA A 92 -6.01 7.21 -49.93
C ALA A 92 -6.47 7.54 -51.37
N GLU A 93 -5.51 7.74 -52.27
CA GLU A 93 -5.77 7.98 -53.71
C GLU A 93 -6.37 6.76 -54.39
N GLU A 94 -5.87 5.56 -54.06
CA GLU A 94 -6.37 4.29 -54.60
C GLU A 94 -7.78 3.97 -54.09
N LEU A 95 -8.03 4.19 -52.79
CA LEU A 95 -9.36 4.06 -52.21
C LEU A 95 -10.37 5.02 -52.86
N THR A 96 -9.94 6.25 -53.13
CA THR A 96 -10.77 7.27 -53.81
C THR A 96 -11.08 6.86 -55.26
N TYR A 97 -10.07 6.40 -56.00
CA TYR A 97 -10.28 5.91 -57.37
C TYR A 97 -11.30 4.78 -57.43
N TRP A 98 -11.13 3.74 -56.62
CA TRP A 98 -12.03 2.59 -56.66
C TRP A 98 -13.44 2.93 -56.17
N ALA A 99 -13.57 3.62 -55.03
CA ALA A 99 -14.86 3.88 -54.42
C ALA A 99 -15.65 5.00 -55.12
N ASP A 100 -14.97 6.05 -55.57
CA ASP A 100 -15.59 7.29 -56.02
C ASP A 100 -15.44 7.55 -57.53
N THR A 101 -14.63 6.75 -58.26
CA THR A 101 -14.51 6.82 -59.74
C THR A 101 -14.95 5.53 -60.43
N TYR A 102 -14.39 4.38 -60.07
CA TYR A 102 -14.67 3.11 -60.76
C TYR A 102 -16.06 2.56 -60.40
N LEU A 103 -16.39 2.42 -59.11
CA LEU A 103 -17.69 1.86 -58.70
C LEU A 103 -18.90 2.69 -59.13
N VAL A 104 -18.70 3.96 -59.46
CA VAL A 104 -19.77 4.85 -59.94
C VAL A 104 -19.92 4.85 -61.47
N SER A 105 -19.01 4.21 -62.21
CA SER A 105 -19.00 4.27 -63.68
C SER A 105 -20.12 3.49 -64.34
N SER A 106 -20.60 2.40 -63.71
CA SER A 106 -21.78 1.66 -64.15
C SER A 106 -22.26 0.69 -63.05
N SER A 107 -23.50 0.21 -63.15
CA SER A 107 -24.00 -0.89 -62.30
C SER A 107 -23.18 -2.18 -62.46
N GLN A 108 -22.62 -2.40 -63.66
CA GLN A 108 -21.77 -3.54 -63.96
C GLN A 108 -20.40 -3.43 -63.26
N ALA A 109 -19.88 -2.22 -63.09
CA ALA A 109 -18.62 -1.98 -62.38
C ALA A 109 -18.68 -2.47 -60.92
N ILE A 110 -19.84 -2.41 -60.27
CA ILE A 110 -20.03 -2.94 -58.91
C ILE A 110 -19.86 -4.46 -58.86
N LEU A 111 -20.36 -5.17 -59.89
CA LEU A 111 -20.29 -6.63 -59.97
C LEU A 111 -18.90 -7.11 -60.37
N ASP A 112 -18.23 -6.38 -61.26
CA ASP A 112 -16.91 -6.76 -61.79
C ASP A 112 -15.75 -6.23 -60.95
N PHE A 113 -16.01 -5.31 -60.02
CA PHE A 113 -15.00 -4.63 -59.20
C PHE A 113 -13.90 -5.52 -58.64
N PRO A 114 -14.18 -6.58 -57.87
CA PRO A 114 -13.13 -7.43 -57.31
C PRO A 114 -12.24 -8.11 -58.35
N VAL A 115 -12.82 -8.48 -59.49
CA VAL A 115 -12.07 -9.08 -60.60
C VAL A 115 -11.15 -8.05 -61.21
N VAL A 116 -11.68 -6.87 -61.51
CA VAL A 116 -10.93 -5.76 -62.09
C VAL A 116 -9.87 -5.24 -61.13
N LEU A 117 -10.20 -5.13 -59.84
CA LEU A 117 -9.27 -4.79 -58.77
C LEU A 117 -8.07 -5.74 -58.78
N ASN A 118 -8.30 -7.05 -58.91
CA ASN A 118 -7.21 -8.01 -58.97
C ASN A 118 -6.40 -7.95 -60.26
N GLN A 119 -7.06 -7.75 -61.40
CA GLN A 119 -6.40 -7.63 -62.70
C GLN A 119 -5.42 -6.46 -62.74
N PHE A 120 -5.77 -5.33 -62.09
CA PHE A 120 -4.96 -4.12 -62.06
C PHE A 120 -4.13 -3.97 -60.77
N SER A 121 -4.15 -4.95 -59.87
CA SER A 121 -3.36 -4.93 -58.65
C SER A 121 -1.89 -5.28 -58.88
N PRO A 122 -0.93 -4.75 -58.10
CA PRO A 122 0.48 -5.13 -58.16
C PRO A 122 0.70 -6.63 -57.94
N ALA A 123 1.82 -7.16 -58.47
CA ALA A 123 2.17 -8.58 -58.39
C ALA A 123 2.17 -9.14 -56.95
N THR A 124 2.55 -8.32 -55.96
CA THR A 124 2.53 -8.71 -54.54
C THR A 124 1.12 -8.99 -54.02
N ARG A 125 0.12 -8.23 -54.44
CA ARG A 125 -1.29 -8.46 -54.06
C ARG A 125 -1.88 -9.67 -54.78
N GLN A 126 -1.55 -9.84 -56.06
CA GLN A 126 -1.91 -11.05 -56.80
C GLN A 126 -1.30 -12.31 -56.15
N GLN A 127 -0.07 -12.20 -55.63
CA GLN A 127 0.56 -13.27 -54.86
C GLN A 127 -0.16 -13.54 -53.53
N ALA A 128 -0.58 -12.50 -52.79
CA ALA A 128 -1.36 -12.66 -51.57
C ALA A 128 -2.69 -13.41 -51.81
N LEU A 129 -3.37 -13.09 -52.91
CA LEU A 129 -4.60 -13.79 -53.30
C LEU A 129 -4.34 -15.26 -53.66
N THR A 130 -3.27 -15.53 -54.42
CA THR A 130 -2.84 -16.90 -54.74
C THR A 130 -2.56 -17.71 -53.47
N ASN A 131 -1.77 -17.14 -52.55
CA ASN A 131 -1.45 -17.76 -51.27
C ASN A 131 -2.71 -18.09 -50.45
N ARG A 132 -3.66 -17.15 -50.37
CA ARG A 132 -4.94 -17.35 -49.68
C ARG A 132 -5.78 -18.45 -50.32
N ALA A 133 -5.85 -18.49 -51.65
CA ALA A 133 -6.56 -19.52 -52.36
C ALA A 133 -5.95 -20.91 -52.13
N ASP A 134 -4.62 -20.99 -52.07
CA ASP A 134 -3.89 -22.23 -51.78
C ASP A 134 -4.09 -22.70 -50.34
N VAL A 135 -4.06 -21.81 -49.35
CA VAL A 135 -4.33 -22.15 -47.95
C VAL A 135 -5.79 -22.59 -47.77
N ALA A 136 -6.75 -21.89 -48.38
CA ALA A 136 -8.15 -22.29 -48.34
C ALA A 136 -8.40 -23.65 -49.00
N ARG A 137 -7.75 -23.92 -50.14
CA ARG A 137 -7.77 -25.26 -50.77
C ARG A 137 -7.16 -26.32 -49.85
N THR A 138 -6.04 -26.00 -49.20
CA THR A 138 -5.35 -26.91 -48.28
C THR A 138 -6.24 -27.26 -47.09
N PHE A 139 -6.95 -26.27 -46.53
CA PHE A 139 -7.94 -26.48 -45.48
C PHE A 139 -9.07 -27.41 -45.92
N ALA A 140 -9.63 -27.19 -47.12
CA ALA A 140 -10.66 -28.04 -47.71
C ALA A 140 -10.21 -29.50 -47.92
N VAL A 141 -9.00 -29.68 -48.47
CA VAL A 141 -8.43 -31.01 -48.72
C VAL A 141 -8.15 -31.73 -47.39
N ALA A 142 -7.59 -31.02 -46.41
CA ALA A 142 -7.24 -31.61 -45.12
C ALA A 142 -8.50 -32.06 -44.35
N LEU A 143 -9.56 -31.26 -44.34
CA LEU A 143 -10.83 -31.63 -43.72
C LEU A 143 -11.58 -32.75 -44.45
N ALA A 144 -11.51 -32.78 -45.79
CA ALA A 144 -12.09 -33.87 -46.56
C ALA A 144 -11.37 -35.20 -46.31
N ALA A 145 -10.04 -35.17 -46.14
CA ALA A 145 -9.26 -36.33 -45.75
C ALA A 145 -9.62 -36.83 -44.33
N ASP A 146 -10.05 -35.92 -43.46
CA ASP A 146 -10.57 -36.20 -42.10
C ASP A 146 -12.07 -36.56 -42.08
N GLY A 147 -12.69 -36.74 -43.26
CA GLY A 147 -14.08 -37.19 -43.40
C GLY A 147 -15.14 -36.09 -43.49
N SER A 148 -14.76 -34.80 -43.46
CA SER A 148 -15.68 -33.66 -43.57
C SER A 148 -15.68 -33.06 -44.97
N SER A 149 -16.47 -33.63 -45.87
CA SER A 149 -16.61 -33.15 -47.26
C SER A 149 -17.52 -31.92 -47.41
N THR A 150 -18.43 -31.69 -46.46
CA THR A 150 -19.20 -30.45 -46.26
C THR A 150 -18.78 -29.82 -44.95
N PHE A 151 -18.87 -28.49 -44.84
CA PHE A 151 -18.50 -27.78 -43.61
C PHE A 151 -19.72 -27.35 -42.81
N THR A 152 -19.60 -27.44 -41.49
CA THR A 152 -20.47 -26.75 -40.52
C THR A 152 -20.14 -25.26 -40.46
N SER A 153 -21.04 -24.45 -39.89
CA SER A 153 -20.80 -23.02 -39.68
C SER A 153 -19.53 -22.72 -38.88
N ALA A 154 -19.18 -23.60 -37.93
CA ALA A 154 -17.96 -23.49 -37.13
C ALA A 154 -16.70 -23.74 -37.97
N GLN A 155 -16.70 -24.78 -38.81
CA GLN A 155 -15.57 -25.09 -39.70
C GLN A 155 -15.35 -23.99 -40.75
N TYR A 156 -16.43 -23.40 -41.29
CA TYR A 156 -16.30 -22.24 -42.17
C TYR A 156 -15.67 -21.04 -41.46
N SER A 157 -16.08 -20.77 -40.22
CA SER A 157 -15.56 -19.65 -39.43
C SER A 157 -14.09 -19.85 -39.09
N SER A 158 -13.69 -21.04 -38.64
CA SER A 158 -12.29 -21.37 -38.33
C SER A 158 -11.39 -21.32 -39.56
N GLY A 159 -11.87 -21.86 -40.69
CA GLY A 159 -11.15 -21.74 -41.95
C GLY A 159 -10.93 -20.29 -42.36
N TRP A 160 -11.93 -19.43 -42.19
CA TRP A 160 -11.79 -18.00 -42.48
C TRP A 160 -10.76 -17.32 -41.58
N VAL A 161 -10.77 -17.60 -40.27
CA VAL A 161 -9.79 -17.05 -39.32
C VAL A 161 -8.37 -17.35 -39.78
N ILE A 162 -8.09 -18.60 -40.16
CA ILE A 162 -6.77 -19.03 -40.64
C ILE A 162 -6.41 -18.32 -41.95
N VAL A 163 -7.29 -18.39 -42.96
CA VAL A 163 -7.05 -17.81 -44.30
C VAL A 163 -6.87 -16.29 -44.24
N ASN A 164 -7.57 -15.60 -43.33
CA ASN A 164 -7.50 -14.15 -43.20
C ASN A 164 -6.15 -13.64 -42.66
N THR A 165 -5.30 -14.51 -42.10
CA THR A 165 -3.92 -14.15 -41.67
C THR A 165 -2.90 -14.18 -42.81
N VAL A 166 -3.26 -14.78 -43.96
CA VAL A 166 -2.32 -15.04 -45.06
C VAL A 166 -2.07 -13.76 -45.85
N THR A 167 -0.80 -13.52 -46.20
CA THR A 167 -0.33 -12.35 -46.97
C THR A 167 0.46 -12.81 -48.20
N ALA A 168 1.15 -11.88 -48.88
CA ALA A 168 2.05 -12.21 -49.98
C ALA A 168 3.29 -13.02 -49.54
N SER A 169 3.63 -13.04 -48.25
CA SER A 169 4.81 -13.73 -47.73
C SER A 169 4.61 -15.24 -47.62
N ALA A 170 5.63 -16.02 -48.01
CA ALA A 170 5.67 -17.46 -47.85
C ALA A 170 5.59 -17.90 -46.37
N ASP A 171 6.13 -17.11 -45.43
CA ASP A 171 6.08 -17.42 -44.00
C ASP A 171 4.63 -17.45 -43.47
N SER A 172 3.78 -16.55 -43.98
CA SER A 172 2.37 -16.52 -43.62
C SER A 172 1.60 -17.75 -44.12
N VAL A 173 2.03 -18.34 -45.24
CA VAL A 173 1.48 -19.60 -45.77
C VAL A 173 1.90 -20.77 -44.89
N THR A 174 3.17 -20.84 -44.51
CA THR A 174 3.70 -21.87 -43.62
C THR A 174 2.99 -21.85 -42.27
N ALA A 175 2.83 -20.66 -41.66
CA ALA A 175 2.11 -20.50 -40.40
C ALA A 175 0.63 -20.92 -40.51
N ALA A 176 -0.05 -20.52 -41.57
CA ALA A 176 -1.44 -20.91 -41.80
C ALA A 176 -1.59 -22.42 -42.01
N ASN A 177 -0.71 -23.06 -42.78
CA ASN A 177 -0.73 -24.51 -42.98
C ASN A 177 -0.46 -25.29 -41.67
N ALA A 178 0.38 -24.75 -40.78
CA ALA A 178 0.57 -25.33 -39.45
C ALA A 178 -0.71 -25.24 -38.60
N GLN A 179 -1.42 -24.11 -38.65
CA GLN A 179 -2.72 -23.96 -37.98
C GLN A 179 -3.78 -24.92 -38.56
N ILE A 180 -3.79 -25.16 -39.86
CA ILE A 180 -4.67 -26.16 -40.50
C ILE A 180 -4.36 -27.57 -39.97
N ALA A 181 -3.08 -27.95 -39.92
CA ALA A 181 -2.68 -29.25 -39.42
C ALA A 181 -3.09 -29.45 -37.94
N GLN A 182 -2.96 -28.41 -37.12
CA GLN A 182 -3.44 -28.42 -35.73
C GLN A 182 -4.96 -28.54 -35.64
N PHE A 183 -5.70 -27.80 -36.46
CA PHE A 183 -7.16 -27.84 -36.52
C PHE A 183 -7.68 -29.24 -36.88
N VAL A 184 -7.06 -29.90 -37.88
CA VAL A 184 -7.47 -31.22 -38.37
C VAL A 184 -7.04 -32.35 -37.42
N ALA A 185 -5.93 -32.22 -36.71
CA ALA A 185 -5.50 -33.20 -35.71
C ALA A 185 -6.36 -33.22 -34.43
N GLY A 186 -7.50 -32.51 -34.40
CA GLY A 186 -8.36 -32.38 -33.21
C GLY A 186 -7.85 -31.38 -32.17
N GLY A 187 -6.82 -30.58 -32.49
CA GLY A 187 -6.25 -29.51 -31.65
C GLY A 187 -7.10 -28.24 -31.60
N GLY A 188 -8.43 -28.38 -31.57
CA GLY A 188 -9.40 -27.30 -31.48
C GLY A 188 -9.52 -26.74 -30.06
N GLY A 189 -8.46 -26.15 -29.52
CA GLY A 189 -8.53 -25.19 -28.44
C GLY A 189 -8.69 -23.80 -29.04
N GLY A 190 -9.94 -23.40 -29.31
CA GLY A 190 -10.24 -22.04 -29.75
C GLY A 190 -9.79 -21.00 -28.73
N THR A 191 -9.61 -19.77 -29.18
CA THR A 191 -9.34 -18.57 -28.37
C THR A 191 -10.16 -18.53 -27.06
N GLY A 192 -9.53 -18.74 -25.89
CA GLY A 192 -10.08 -18.35 -24.59
C GLY A 192 -10.92 -19.37 -23.81
N THR A 193 -10.52 -20.65 -23.77
CA THR A 193 -11.21 -21.66 -22.94
C THR A 193 -10.66 -21.68 -21.51
N THR A 194 -11.51 -21.43 -20.50
CA THR A 194 -11.18 -21.66 -19.07
C THR A 194 -11.40 -23.14 -18.71
N PHE A 195 -10.43 -23.75 -18.01
CA PHE A 195 -10.53 -25.13 -17.54
C PHE A 195 -11.09 -25.21 -16.12
N THR A 196 -12.02 -26.12 -15.85
CA THR A 196 -12.51 -26.39 -14.49
C THR A 196 -12.04 -27.74 -13.98
N LEU A 197 -11.35 -27.79 -12.83
CA LEU A 197 -11.07 -29.05 -12.13
C LEU A 197 -12.34 -29.49 -11.38
N LEU A 198 -12.81 -30.72 -11.63
CA LEU A 198 -14.14 -31.17 -11.21
C LEU A 198 -14.16 -31.95 -9.90
N GLU A 199 -13.07 -32.60 -9.51
CA GLU A 199 -13.02 -33.46 -8.31
C GLU A 199 -11.58 -33.75 -7.84
N ASN A 200 -11.46 -34.45 -6.70
CA ASN A 200 -10.19 -34.73 -6.03
C ASN A 200 -9.19 -35.51 -6.90
N GLY A 201 -7.90 -35.13 -6.79
CA GLY A 201 -6.79 -35.74 -7.53
C GLY A 201 -6.81 -35.44 -9.02
N ALA A 202 -7.40 -34.30 -9.42
CA ALA A 202 -7.40 -33.87 -10.80
C ALA A 202 -5.96 -33.66 -11.30
N VAL A 203 -5.67 -34.19 -12.49
CA VAL A 203 -4.37 -34.08 -13.15
C VAL A 203 -4.60 -33.33 -14.46
N LEU A 204 -4.01 -32.15 -14.59
CA LEU A 204 -3.97 -31.36 -15.82
C LEU A 204 -2.51 -31.20 -16.24
N THR A 205 -2.07 -32.01 -17.22
CA THR A 205 -0.72 -31.97 -17.81
C THR A 205 -0.80 -32.06 -19.32
N ALA A 206 0.31 -31.86 -20.05
CA ALA A 206 0.36 -31.99 -21.52
C ALA A 206 -0.15 -33.31 -22.11
N SER A 207 -0.22 -34.38 -21.31
CA SER A 207 -0.51 -35.74 -21.81
C SER A 207 -1.64 -36.43 -21.08
N ALA A 208 -2.16 -35.85 -19.99
CA ALA A 208 -3.21 -36.44 -19.19
C ALA A 208 -4.14 -35.37 -18.62
N SER A 209 -5.44 -35.60 -18.78
CA SER A 209 -6.51 -34.79 -18.23
C SER A 209 -7.46 -35.70 -17.46
N SER A 210 -7.19 -35.97 -16.18
CA SER A 210 -8.11 -36.72 -15.33
C SER A 210 -8.98 -35.70 -14.61
N LYS A 211 -10.28 -35.70 -14.88
CA LYS A 211 -11.29 -34.97 -14.12
C LYS A 211 -11.31 -33.44 -14.33
N VAL A 212 -11.05 -33.00 -15.57
CA VAL A 212 -11.11 -31.59 -15.99
C VAL A 212 -12.21 -31.36 -17.03
N SER A 213 -12.78 -30.15 -17.07
CA SER A 213 -13.75 -29.72 -18.07
C SER A 213 -13.23 -28.50 -18.85
N PRO A 214 -13.28 -28.50 -20.20
CA PRO A 214 -13.67 -29.63 -21.06
C PRO A 214 -12.66 -30.79 -20.99
N ALA A 215 -13.13 -32.03 -21.07
CA ALA A 215 -12.26 -33.21 -21.00
C ALA A 215 -11.33 -33.30 -22.22
N GLY A 216 -10.11 -33.81 -22.03
CA GLY A 216 -9.13 -34.02 -23.09
C GLY A 216 -8.41 -32.76 -23.57
N GLN A 217 -8.57 -31.64 -22.86
CA GLN A 217 -7.93 -30.36 -23.20
C GLN A 217 -6.81 -30.02 -22.21
N PHE A 218 -5.80 -29.31 -22.68
CA PHE A 218 -4.58 -28.97 -21.95
C PHE A 218 -4.31 -27.46 -21.96
N LEU A 219 -3.49 -26.98 -21.01
CA LEU A 219 -2.91 -25.64 -21.07
C LEU A 219 -2.03 -25.50 -22.32
N THR A 220 -2.18 -24.36 -23.00
CA THR A 220 -1.50 -23.99 -24.24
C THR A 220 -1.45 -22.47 -24.31
N ALA A 221 -0.64 -21.91 -25.21
CA ALA A 221 -0.58 -20.47 -25.51
C ALA A 221 -1.92 -19.75 -25.77
N ALA A 222 -3.00 -20.47 -26.05
CA ALA A 222 -4.33 -19.91 -26.28
C ALA A 222 -5.31 -20.02 -25.08
N ASN A 223 -4.95 -20.82 -24.06
CA ASN A 223 -5.79 -21.13 -22.90
C ASN A 223 -5.00 -20.90 -21.62
N ASN A 224 -5.19 -19.74 -21.00
CA ASN A 224 -4.31 -19.28 -19.92
C ASN A 224 -4.97 -19.30 -18.53
N THR A 225 -6.12 -19.96 -18.39
CA THR A 225 -6.92 -19.92 -17.16
C THR A 225 -7.38 -21.30 -16.71
N VAL A 226 -7.02 -21.67 -15.48
CA VAL A 226 -7.52 -22.85 -14.76
C VAL A 226 -8.29 -22.40 -13.53
N GLN A 227 -9.45 -23.00 -13.31
CA GLN A 227 -10.27 -22.81 -12.13
C GLN A 227 -10.48 -24.14 -11.42
N ALA A 228 -10.00 -24.25 -10.19
CA ALA A 228 -10.33 -25.36 -9.31
C ALA A 228 -11.34 -24.89 -8.27
N LEU A 229 -12.61 -25.22 -8.46
CA LEU A 229 -13.68 -24.93 -7.48
C LEU A 229 -13.45 -25.69 -6.16
N THR A 230 -12.64 -26.75 -6.20
CA THR A 230 -12.15 -27.47 -5.03
C THR A 230 -10.78 -28.03 -5.37
N PHE A 231 -9.75 -27.48 -4.75
CA PHE A 231 -8.37 -27.92 -4.86
C PHE A 231 -8.04 -28.76 -3.61
N LEU A 232 -7.79 -30.03 -3.83
CA LEU A 232 -7.55 -31.02 -2.77
C LEU A 232 -6.15 -31.60 -2.90
N ASN A 233 -5.70 -32.23 -1.82
CA ASN A 233 -4.37 -32.82 -1.76
C ASN A 233 -4.16 -33.87 -2.87
N GLY A 234 -3.02 -33.82 -3.55
CA GLY A 234 -2.69 -34.71 -4.66
C GLY A 234 -3.17 -34.24 -6.05
N SER A 235 -3.76 -33.05 -6.15
CA SER A 235 -4.01 -32.41 -7.46
C SER A 235 -2.69 -31.99 -8.11
N PHE A 236 -2.57 -32.19 -9.43
CA PHE A 236 -1.35 -31.88 -10.20
C PHE A 236 -1.71 -31.00 -11.40
N VAL A 237 -1.11 -29.83 -11.51
CA VAL A 237 -1.32 -28.89 -12.61
C VAL A 237 0.04 -28.50 -13.19
N GLN A 238 0.21 -28.72 -14.49
CA GLN A 238 1.42 -28.32 -15.20
C GLN A 238 1.04 -27.65 -16.50
N ASP A 239 1.62 -26.46 -16.72
CA ASP A 239 1.70 -25.89 -18.04
C ASP A 239 2.94 -26.44 -18.79
N PRO A 240 2.77 -27.08 -19.96
CA PRO A 240 3.89 -27.43 -20.81
C PRO A 240 4.53 -26.25 -21.55
N SER A 241 3.85 -25.10 -21.66
CA SER A 241 4.45 -23.89 -22.20
C SER A 241 5.26 -23.12 -21.15
N THR A 242 6.03 -22.14 -21.64
CA THR A 242 6.90 -21.26 -20.83
C THR A 242 6.88 -19.82 -21.34
N SER A 243 5.97 -19.50 -22.26
CA SER A 243 6.00 -18.28 -23.09
C SER A 243 4.73 -17.44 -22.99
N ASP A 244 3.75 -17.93 -22.24
CA ASP A 244 2.44 -17.38 -21.97
C ASP A 244 2.34 -16.94 -20.50
N ASN A 245 1.16 -16.44 -20.11
CA ASN A 245 0.91 -15.93 -18.76
C ASN A 245 -0.31 -16.65 -18.21
N ASP A 246 -0.08 -17.78 -17.54
CA ASP A 246 -1.12 -18.64 -17.01
C ASP A 246 -1.57 -18.24 -15.61
N ILE A 247 -2.86 -18.46 -15.37
CA ILE A 247 -3.52 -18.15 -14.11
C ILE A 247 -4.28 -19.39 -13.62
N LEU A 248 -3.90 -19.89 -12.44
CA LEU A 248 -4.68 -20.87 -11.69
C LEU A 248 -5.43 -20.16 -10.56
N THR A 249 -6.75 -20.31 -10.48
CA THR A 249 -7.55 -19.96 -9.30
C THR A 249 -8.01 -21.23 -8.60
N ALA A 250 -7.65 -21.43 -7.34
CA ALA A 250 -7.84 -22.68 -6.60
C ALA A 250 -8.50 -22.44 -5.24
N GLN A 251 -9.76 -22.88 -5.09
CA GLN A 251 -10.47 -22.83 -3.81
C GLN A 251 -10.07 -24.04 -2.94
N ILE A 252 -9.54 -23.77 -1.76
CA ILE A 252 -9.06 -24.78 -0.83
C ILE A 252 -10.07 -24.95 0.31
N ILE A 253 -10.41 -26.21 0.61
CA ILE A 253 -11.40 -26.59 1.64
C ILE A 253 -10.80 -27.54 2.70
N GLY A 254 -9.47 -27.66 2.76
CA GLY A 254 -8.74 -28.53 3.68
C GLY A 254 -7.23 -28.47 3.41
N ASN A 255 -6.43 -29.26 4.11
CA ASN A 255 -4.98 -29.24 3.94
C ASN A 255 -4.56 -29.73 2.54
N VAL A 256 -3.61 -29.03 1.91
CA VAL A 256 -3.13 -29.38 0.56
C VAL A 256 -1.62 -29.20 0.41
N ASP A 257 -0.98 -30.10 -0.33
CA ASP A 257 0.39 -29.95 -0.82
C ASP A 257 0.36 -29.99 -2.37
N PRO A 258 0.14 -28.83 -3.04
CA PRO A 258 -0.01 -28.75 -4.48
C PRO A 258 1.28 -29.12 -5.22
N ASN A 259 1.12 -29.78 -6.37
CA ASN A 259 2.17 -29.85 -7.39
C ASN A 259 1.75 -28.99 -8.58
N ILE A 260 2.32 -27.79 -8.67
CA ILE A 260 2.02 -26.79 -9.68
C ILE A 260 3.31 -26.38 -10.39
N VAL A 261 3.36 -26.56 -11.70
CA VAL A 261 4.57 -26.33 -12.49
C VAL A 261 4.26 -25.38 -13.65
N ASN A 262 5.08 -24.34 -13.82
CA ASN A 262 5.00 -23.37 -14.93
C ASN A 262 3.69 -22.57 -14.99
N ILE A 263 2.99 -22.38 -13.87
CA ILE A 263 1.84 -21.46 -13.82
C ILE A 263 2.32 -20.13 -13.27
N GLU A 264 2.29 -19.06 -14.06
CA GLU A 264 2.82 -17.75 -13.67
C GLU A 264 2.11 -17.16 -12.44
N THR A 265 0.79 -17.30 -12.37
CA THR A 265 -0.02 -16.73 -11.28
C THR A 265 -0.90 -17.79 -10.64
N VAL A 266 -0.66 -18.08 -9.37
CA VAL A 266 -1.47 -19.02 -8.58
C VAL A 266 -2.26 -18.25 -7.53
N LYS A 267 -3.59 -18.31 -7.58
CA LYS A 267 -4.50 -17.63 -6.65
C LYS A 267 -5.23 -18.66 -5.83
N PHE A 268 -4.94 -18.73 -4.54
CA PHE A 268 -5.67 -19.59 -3.62
C PHE A 268 -6.83 -18.84 -2.95
N SER A 269 -7.97 -19.50 -2.80
CA SER A 269 -9.15 -18.95 -2.11
C SER A 269 -9.81 -19.99 -1.20
N GLY A 270 -10.91 -19.66 -0.51
CA GLY A 270 -11.63 -20.59 0.36
C GLY A 270 -11.14 -20.57 1.80
N GLY A 271 -11.15 -21.71 2.50
CA GLY A 271 -10.71 -21.82 3.89
C GLY A 271 -11.78 -22.33 4.86
N LEU A 272 -11.33 -22.84 5.99
CA LEU A 272 -12.17 -23.42 7.05
C LEU A 272 -12.04 -22.58 8.33
N ALA A 273 -13.11 -22.53 9.13
CA ALA A 273 -13.07 -21.90 10.45
C ALA A 273 -11.99 -22.49 11.37
N GLY A 274 -11.67 -23.78 11.22
CA GLY A 274 -10.60 -24.47 11.96
C GLY A 274 -9.19 -24.27 11.39
N GLY A 275 -9.06 -23.53 10.29
CA GLY A 275 -7.80 -23.26 9.61
C GLY A 275 -7.40 -24.30 8.55
N VAL A 276 -6.44 -23.93 7.71
CA VAL A 276 -5.94 -24.75 6.60
C VAL A 276 -4.41 -24.71 6.54
N THR A 277 -3.78 -25.82 6.17
CA THR A 277 -2.33 -25.91 5.88
C THR A 277 -2.07 -26.07 4.39
N ILE A 278 -1.12 -25.31 3.85
CA ILE A 278 -0.75 -25.32 2.42
C ILE A 278 0.76 -25.39 2.26
N GLY A 279 1.24 -26.36 1.47
CA GLY A 279 2.64 -26.47 1.09
C GLY A 279 2.99 -25.70 -0.17
N LEU A 280 4.10 -24.97 -0.17
CA LEU A 280 4.61 -24.26 -1.37
C LEU A 280 5.82 -24.95 -2.01
N ALA A 281 6.25 -26.10 -1.48
CA ALA A 281 7.42 -26.82 -1.98
C ALA A 281 7.19 -27.39 -3.39
N GLY A 282 5.97 -27.84 -3.68
CA GLY A 282 5.60 -28.38 -4.99
C GLY A 282 5.22 -27.33 -6.04
N ILE A 283 5.33 -26.04 -5.75
CA ILE A 283 5.06 -24.96 -6.72
C ILE A 283 6.39 -24.48 -7.32
N SER A 284 6.51 -24.48 -8.64
CA SER A 284 7.72 -24.06 -9.35
C SER A 284 7.43 -23.13 -10.53
N ASN A 285 8.35 -22.18 -10.76
CA ASN A 285 8.30 -21.17 -11.84
C ASN A 285 7.10 -20.20 -11.77
N ALA A 286 6.36 -20.17 -10.66
CA ALA A 286 5.33 -19.15 -10.45
C ALA A 286 5.99 -17.77 -10.27
N LYS A 287 5.48 -16.76 -10.97
CA LYS A 287 5.87 -15.36 -10.76
C LYS A 287 5.17 -14.78 -9.53
N GLN A 288 3.95 -15.25 -9.25
CA GLN A 288 3.13 -14.74 -8.16
C GLN A 288 2.26 -15.84 -7.52
N VAL A 289 2.19 -15.82 -6.19
CA VAL A 289 1.22 -16.59 -5.41
C VAL A 289 0.38 -15.63 -4.57
N GLU A 290 -0.94 -15.67 -4.74
CA GLU A 290 -1.91 -14.80 -4.08
C GLU A 290 -2.84 -15.59 -3.18
N TRP A 291 -3.29 -14.96 -2.10
CA TRP A 291 -4.10 -15.58 -1.05
C TRP A 291 -5.36 -14.78 -0.77
N SER A 292 -6.52 -15.40 -1.03
CA SER A 292 -7.84 -14.89 -0.69
C SER A 292 -8.61 -15.92 0.15
N VAL A 293 -8.00 -16.35 1.25
CA VAL A 293 -8.57 -17.35 2.16
C VAL A 293 -9.24 -16.70 3.38
N SER A 294 -10.39 -17.26 3.78
CA SER A 294 -11.08 -16.98 5.03
C SER A 294 -10.64 -17.96 6.12
N GLY A 295 -10.28 -17.45 7.30
CA GLY A 295 -9.86 -18.27 8.44
C GLY A 295 -8.34 -18.37 8.61
N PRO A 296 -7.89 -19.09 9.66
CA PRO A 296 -6.46 -19.26 9.96
C PRO A 296 -5.71 -20.01 8.84
N LEU A 297 -4.48 -19.60 8.55
CA LEU A 297 -3.66 -20.16 7.48
C LEU A 297 -2.30 -20.60 8.01
N THR A 298 -1.88 -21.81 7.67
CA THR A 298 -0.50 -22.28 7.85
C THR A 298 0.14 -22.51 6.49
N ILE A 299 1.28 -21.87 6.22
CA ILE A 299 2.05 -22.04 4.99
C ILE A 299 3.37 -22.74 5.32
N THR A 300 3.64 -23.86 4.66
CA THR A 300 4.96 -24.52 4.70
C THR A 300 5.76 -24.20 3.45
N ALA A 301 7.09 -24.18 3.56
CA ALA A 301 7.97 -23.61 2.54
C ALA A 301 7.64 -22.14 2.24
N ALA A 302 7.31 -21.39 3.30
CA ALA A 302 6.81 -20.02 3.21
C ALA A 302 7.79 -19.02 2.58
N ASN A 303 9.08 -19.34 2.52
CA ASN A 303 10.10 -18.52 1.88
C ASN A 303 10.39 -18.87 0.41
N ASN A 304 9.56 -19.72 -0.21
CA ASN A 304 9.63 -19.95 -1.66
C ASN A 304 9.01 -18.79 -2.46
N TYR A 305 7.98 -18.13 -1.91
CA TYR A 305 7.23 -17.08 -2.58
C TYR A 305 6.82 -15.98 -1.59
N ALA A 306 6.68 -14.75 -2.08
CA ALA A 306 6.06 -13.69 -1.30
C ALA A 306 4.56 -14.00 -1.08
N ILE A 307 4.10 -13.81 0.15
CA ILE A 307 2.73 -14.09 0.57
C ILE A 307 1.91 -12.81 0.39
N ASN A 308 1.05 -12.79 -0.63
CA ASN A 308 0.17 -11.66 -0.91
C ASN A 308 -1.22 -11.90 -0.32
N PHE A 309 -1.59 -11.17 0.73
CA PHE A 309 -2.96 -11.22 1.24
C PHE A 309 -3.93 -10.44 0.35
N ALA A 310 -5.18 -10.90 0.32
CA ALA A 310 -6.32 -10.10 -0.06
C ALA A 310 -6.63 -9.07 1.03
N ALA A 311 -7.15 -7.91 0.60
CA ALA A 311 -7.59 -6.87 1.52
C ALA A 311 -8.64 -7.40 2.50
N GLY A 312 -8.55 -6.97 3.77
CA GLY A 312 -9.48 -7.37 4.82
C GLY A 312 -9.10 -8.65 5.57
N TYR A 313 -7.98 -9.31 5.26
CA TYR A 313 -7.55 -10.51 6.00
C TYR A 313 -7.42 -10.22 7.51
N ASN A 314 -8.01 -11.09 8.34
CA ASN A 314 -8.21 -10.86 9.78
C ASN A 314 -8.05 -12.13 10.64
N ASN A 315 -7.18 -13.06 10.23
CA ASN A 315 -6.97 -14.32 10.94
C ASN A 315 -5.48 -14.59 11.20
N ASN A 316 -5.19 -15.67 11.93
CA ASN A 316 -3.82 -16.05 12.24
C ASN A 316 -3.12 -16.68 11.03
N LEU A 317 -1.96 -16.14 10.69
CA LEU A 317 -1.00 -16.70 9.74
C LEU A 317 0.14 -17.39 10.49
N THR A 318 0.43 -18.63 10.13
CA THR A 318 1.61 -19.36 10.58
C THR A 318 2.52 -19.68 9.39
N LEU A 319 3.77 -19.24 9.45
CA LEU A 319 4.76 -19.44 8.40
C LEU A 319 5.79 -20.46 8.87
N LYS A 320 6.08 -21.46 8.05
CA LYS A 320 7.16 -22.42 8.30
C LYS A 320 8.17 -22.35 7.18
N GLU A 321 9.39 -21.97 7.53
CA GLU A 321 10.53 -21.98 6.62
C GLU A 321 10.90 -23.41 6.22
N SER A 322 11.39 -23.59 4.99
CA SER A 322 11.92 -24.90 4.55
C SER A 322 13.22 -24.82 3.77
N VAL A 323 13.65 -23.62 3.37
CA VAL A 323 14.87 -23.39 2.58
C VAL A 323 15.77 -22.46 3.37
N SER A 324 17.06 -22.75 3.51
CA SER A 324 17.95 -21.83 4.22
C SER A 324 18.51 -20.71 3.37
N GLY A 325 18.82 -19.58 4.01
CA GLY A 325 19.39 -18.38 3.41
C GLY A 325 18.39 -17.53 2.63
N LYS A 326 17.09 -17.69 2.88
CA LYS A 326 16.02 -16.94 2.19
C LYS A 326 15.05 -16.32 3.18
N ASP A 327 14.89 -15.01 3.08
CA ASP A 327 13.92 -14.26 3.87
C ASP A 327 12.46 -14.60 3.50
N LEU A 328 11.57 -14.49 4.48
CA LEU A 328 10.12 -14.56 4.26
C LEU A 328 9.60 -13.16 3.92
N THR A 329 8.60 -13.08 3.05
CA THR A 329 7.96 -11.80 2.70
C THR A 329 6.44 -11.93 2.76
N VAL A 330 5.79 -11.04 3.48
CA VAL A 330 4.33 -10.93 3.62
C VAL A 330 3.89 -9.54 3.19
N ASN A 331 3.12 -9.45 2.12
CA ASN A 331 2.46 -8.21 1.68
C ASN A 331 1.09 -8.12 2.36
N LEU A 332 0.96 -7.17 3.30
CA LEU A 332 -0.21 -7.09 4.20
C LEU A 332 -1.48 -6.58 3.52
N ASN A 333 -1.35 -5.74 2.47
CA ASN A 333 -2.43 -5.35 1.56
C ASN A 333 -3.77 -4.93 2.22
N GLY A 334 -3.76 -4.30 3.39
CA GLY A 334 -4.98 -3.90 4.08
C GLY A 334 -5.60 -4.97 4.99
N THR A 335 -4.76 -5.77 5.66
CA THR A 335 -5.18 -6.59 6.81
C THR A 335 -5.95 -5.77 7.84
N THR A 336 -6.90 -6.41 8.53
CA THR A 336 -7.70 -5.77 9.58
C THR A 336 -7.52 -6.47 10.94
N ALA A 337 -8.10 -5.88 11.98
CA ALA A 337 -8.03 -6.42 13.33
C ALA A 337 -8.48 -7.90 13.37
N GLY A 338 -7.66 -8.74 14.00
CA GLY A 338 -7.77 -10.20 13.99
C GLY A 338 -6.58 -10.88 13.32
N ALA A 339 -5.88 -10.17 12.42
CA ALA A 339 -4.70 -10.68 11.75
C ALA A 339 -3.49 -10.80 12.69
N SER A 340 -2.82 -11.96 12.68
CA SER A 340 -1.57 -12.20 13.41
C SER A 340 -0.58 -12.97 12.56
N ILE A 341 0.72 -12.89 12.87
CA ILE A 341 1.77 -13.60 12.12
C ILE A 341 2.73 -14.29 13.10
N THR A 342 2.82 -15.61 12.99
CA THR A 342 3.81 -16.43 13.67
C THR A 342 4.73 -17.03 12.62
N ALA A 343 6.05 -16.89 12.76
CA ALA A 343 7.00 -17.55 11.88
C ALA A 343 7.91 -18.51 12.66
N THR A 344 7.98 -19.74 12.14
CA THR A 344 8.90 -20.79 12.56
C THR A 344 10.01 -20.89 11.54
N LEU A 345 11.23 -20.51 11.96
CA LEU A 345 12.38 -20.36 11.07
C LEU A 345 13.42 -21.47 11.31
N ASN A 346 14.06 -21.94 10.24
CA ASN A 346 15.12 -22.95 10.31
C ASN A 346 16.51 -22.31 10.47
N ASP A 347 16.69 -21.09 9.98
CA ASP A 347 17.94 -20.33 10.04
C ASP A 347 17.72 -18.84 10.31
N PRO A 348 18.77 -18.07 10.61
CA PRO A 348 18.68 -16.62 10.78
C PRO A 348 18.22 -15.91 9.50
N SER A 349 16.90 -15.81 9.33
CA SER A 349 16.23 -15.14 8.20
C SER A 349 15.36 -13.98 8.69
N LYS A 350 15.08 -13.00 7.82
CA LYS A 350 14.13 -11.92 8.10
C LYS A 350 12.70 -12.34 7.75
N VAL A 351 11.73 -11.72 8.42
CA VAL A 351 10.32 -11.73 8.02
C VAL A 351 9.94 -10.31 7.61
N ASN A 352 9.91 -10.07 6.30
CA ASN A 352 9.58 -8.77 5.72
C ASN A 352 8.05 -8.58 5.72
N LEU A 353 7.58 -7.54 6.40
CA LEU A 353 6.19 -7.08 6.41
C LEU A 353 6.09 -5.86 5.48
N VAL A 354 5.38 -6.00 4.37
CA VAL A 354 5.32 -4.98 3.32
C VAL A 354 3.92 -4.35 3.29
N VAL A 355 3.86 -3.02 3.44
CA VAL A 355 2.63 -2.24 3.62
C VAL A 355 2.54 -1.15 2.55
N LYS A 356 2.19 -1.55 1.32
CA LYS A 356 2.17 -0.65 0.14
C LYS A 356 0.77 -0.35 -0.42
N SER A 357 -0.14 -1.32 -0.37
CA SER A 357 -1.42 -1.21 -1.10
C SER A 357 -2.49 -0.47 -0.31
N ALA A 358 -2.54 -0.66 1.01
CA ALA A 358 -3.50 -0.03 1.91
C ALA A 358 -2.95 -0.04 3.35
N ASP A 359 -3.51 0.82 4.20
CA ASP A 359 -3.24 0.81 5.64
C ASP A 359 -3.61 -0.54 6.24
N SER A 360 -2.76 -1.07 7.11
CA SER A 360 -2.89 -2.41 7.67
C SER A 360 -2.96 -2.39 9.18
N VAL A 361 -3.72 -3.33 9.73
CA VAL A 361 -3.78 -3.61 11.16
C VAL A 361 -3.37 -5.05 11.39
N LEU A 362 -2.53 -5.27 12.40
CA LEU A 362 -2.22 -6.57 12.98
C LEU A 362 -2.63 -6.54 14.45
N SER A 363 -3.55 -7.41 14.82
CA SER A 363 -3.95 -7.62 16.21
C SER A 363 -4.53 -9.01 16.35
N ASN A 364 -4.01 -9.83 17.27
CA ASN A 364 -4.57 -11.16 17.45
C ASN A 364 -6.01 -11.08 18.01
N ALA A 365 -6.95 -11.81 17.40
CA ALA A 365 -8.33 -11.90 17.90
C ALA A 365 -8.39 -12.50 19.32
N VAL A 366 -7.41 -13.35 19.68
CA VAL A 366 -7.22 -13.90 21.02
C VAL A 366 -6.19 -13.04 21.74
N THR A 367 -6.62 -12.19 22.67
CA THR A 367 -5.77 -11.18 23.33
C THR A 367 -4.57 -11.75 24.08
N ALA A 368 -4.67 -12.99 24.58
CA ALA A 368 -3.55 -13.67 25.25
C ALA A 368 -2.50 -14.23 24.27
N ALA A 369 -2.84 -14.38 23.00
CA ALA A 369 -1.95 -14.92 21.98
C ALA A 369 -1.07 -13.83 21.35
N ASN A 370 0.03 -14.26 20.73
CA ASN A 370 0.97 -13.36 20.06
C ASN A 370 0.36 -12.79 18.78
N THR A 371 0.46 -11.47 18.61
CA THR A 371 0.15 -10.80 17.34
C THR A 371 1.29 -10.99 16.35
N LEU A 372 2.53 -10.90 16.84
CA LEU A 372 3.74 -11.21 16.09
C LEU A 372 4.61 -12.17 16.90
N SER A 373 5.13 -13.22 16.27
CA SER A 373 6.01 -14.18 16.94
C SER A 373 7.14 -14.69 16.05
N LEU A 374 8.37 -14.71 16.58
CA LEU A 374 9.57 -15.34 16.00
C LEU A 374 10.17 -16.34 16.99
N ASP A 375 10.77 -17.42 16.49
CA ASP A 375 11.38 -18.48 17.30
C ASP A 375 12.87 -18.69 17.05
N LYS A 376 13.53 -17.77 16.33
CA LYS A 376 14.92 -17.89 15.91
C LYS A 376 15.75 -16.66 16.26
N ALA A 377 16.93 -16.87 16.82
CA ALA A 377 17.93 -15.83 17.09
C ALA A 377 18.46 -15.23 15.77
N ASN A 378 18.84 -13.95 15.81
CA ASN A 378 19.34 -13.14 14.70
C ASN A 378 18.34 -13.00 13.53
N SER A 379 17.06 -13.21 13.80
CA SER A 379 15.95 -13.01 12.86
C SER A 379 15.14 -11.78 13.26
N ASN A 380 14.63 -11.03 12.29
CA ASN A 380 13.94 -9.77 12.57
C ASN A 380 12.62 -9.70 11.81
N PHE A 381 11.63 -9.03 12.41
CA PHE A 381 10.54 -8.48 11.63
C PHE A 381 11.04 -7.18 11.00
N VAL A 382 10.97 -7.07 9.68
CA VAL A 382 11.39 -5.87 8.95
C VAL A 382 10.17 -5.27 8.26
N ILE A 383 9.81 -4.03 8.60
CA ILE A 383 8.64 -3.33 8.09
C ILE A 383 9.07 -2.38 6.97
N THR A 384 8.37 -2.43 5.83
CA THR A 384 8.61 -1.53 4.69
C THR A 384 7.30 -1.12 4.04
N GLY A 385 7.33 -0.05 3.24
CA GLY A 385 6.16 0.49 2.55
C GLY A 385 5.82 1.92 2.93
N ASP A 386 4.73 2.42 2.39
CA ASP A 386 4.29 3.82 2.43
C ASP A 386 2.87 4.01 3.01
N LYS A 387 2.21 2.92 3.39
CA LYS A 387 0.92 2.92 4.08
C LYS A 387 1.08 2.66 5.55
N ASN A 388 0.13 3.08 6.36
CA ASN A 388 0.25 3.01 7.81
C ASN A 388 0.12 1.57 8.32
N LEU A 389 0.80 1.27 9.42
CA LEU A 389 0.73 -0.03 10.08
C LEU A 389 0.42 0.17 11.57
N SER A 390 -0.66 -0.45 12.04
CA SER A 390 -0.96 -0.58 13.47
C SER A 390 -0.74 -2.01 13.93
N ILE A 391 0.08 -2.20 14.97
CA ILE A 391 0.34 -3.49 15.62
C ILE A 391 -0.14 -3.38 17.05
N THR A 392 -1.11 -4.20 17.46
CA THR A 392 -1.66 -4.19 18.82
C THR A 392 -1.69 -5.60 19.40
N GLY A 393 -1.10 -5.79 20.58
CA GLY A 393 -1.08 -7.06 21.30
C GLY A 393 0.35 -7.54 21.61
N ASN A 394 0.50 -8.82 21.96
CA ASN A 394 1.81 -9.36 22.33
C ASN A 394 2.73 -9.48 21.10
N VAL A 395 3.92 -8.90 21.19
CA VAL A 395 5.02 -9.12 20.23
C VAL A 395 6.10 -9.92 20.94
N ASN A 396 6.35 -11.14 20.45
CA ASN A 396 7.26 -12.08 21.11
C ASN A 396 8.37 -12.49 20.14
N VAL A 397 9.57 -12.00 20.39
CA VAL A 397 10.79 -12.46 19.71
C VAL A 397 11.57 -13.39 20.64
N LEU A 398 12.59 -14.09 20.12
CA LEU A 398 13.29 -15.12 20.87
C LEU A 398 14.18 -14.52 21.97
N ASP A 399 15.02 -13.56 21.60
CA ASP A 399 16.03 -12.99 22.49
C ASP A 399 16.45 -11.56 22.07
N SER A 400 17.52 -11.05 22.70
CA SER A 400 18.04 -9.71 22.46
C SER A 400 18.73 -9.51 21.12
N THR A 401 18.88 -10.54 20.28
CA THR A 401 19.41 -10.41 18.91
C THR A 401 18.32 -10.08 17.90
N ASN A 402 17.05 -10.18 18.31
CA ASN A 402 15.90 -9.92 17.46
C ASN A 402 15.39 -8.49 17.65
N LYS A 403 14.92 -7.88 16.56
CA LYS A 403 14.28 -6.57 16.54
C LYS A 403 13.00 -6.53 15.72
N LEU A 404 12.12 -5.60 16.08
CA LEU A 404 11.12 -5.04 15.18
C LEU A 404 11.74 -3.83 14.50
N ASP A 405 11.97 -3.92 13.21
CA ASP A 405 12.76 -2.95 12.45
C ASP A 405 11.92 -2.26 11.38
N ALA A 406 11.57 -1.00 11.61
CA ALA A 406 10.86 -0.18 10.63
C ALA A 406 11.76 0.87 9.96
N THR A 407 13.09 0.74 10.00
CA THR A 407 14.05 1.76 9.51
C THR A 407 13.71 2.31 8.10
N ASP A 408 13.26 1.43 7.21
CA ASP A 408 12.93 1.79 5.82
C ASP A 408 11.45 2.14 5.57
N PHE A 409 10.62 2.05 6.60
CA PHE A 409 9.19 2.32 6.54
C PHE A 409 8.92 3.82 6.44
N THR A 410 8.06 4.20 5.50
CA THR A 410 7.67 5.61 5.27
C THR A 410 6.24 5.90 5.71
N GLY A 411 5.41 4.87 5.89
CA GLY A 411 4.13 5.01 6.56
C GLY A 411 4.30 5.24 8.07
N LYS A 412 3.24 5.65 8.76
CA LYS A 412 3.23 5.74 10.22
C LYS A 412 3.12 4.36 10.85
N LEU A 413 4.00 4.05 11.79
CA LEU A 413 3.94 2.90 12.68
C LEU A 413 3.23 3.29 13.98
N THR A 414 2.21 2.51 14.33
CA THR A 414 1.57 2.56 15.65
C THR A 414 1.75 1.21 16.34
N LEU A 415 2.52 1.16 17.41
CA LEU A 415 2.83 -0.05 18.15
C LEU A 415 2.22 0.02 19.56
N ASN A 416 1.24 -0.84 19.86
CA ASN A 416 0.63 -0.96 21.18
C ASN A 416 0.93 -2.34 21.77
N LEU A 417 1.94 -2.42 22.64
CA LEU A 417 2.40 -3.70 23.18
C LEU A 417 1.44 -4.25 24.26
N GLY A 418 1.13 -5.54 24.15
CA GLY A 418 0.45 -6.29 25.21
C GLY A 418 1.41 -6.69 26.33
N ALA A 419 0.87 -6.98 27.53
CA ALA A 419 1.66 -7.23 28.74
C ALA A 419 2.56 -8.46 28.66
N GLY A 420 2.28 -9.41 27.74
CA GLY A 420 3.08 -10.60 27.51
C GLY A 420 4.13 -10.45 26.40
N SER A 421 4.41 -9.22 25.95
CA SER A 421 5.42 -8.98 24.91
C SER A 421 6.82 -9.26 25.45
N ASN A 422 7.64 -9.94 24.65
CA ASN A 422 9.06 -10.13 24.88
C ASN A 422 9.79 -9.55 23.66
N ILE A 423 10.15 -8.28 23.74
CA ILE A 423 10.88 -7.56 22.70
C ILE A 423 11.81 -6.57 23.38
N THR A 424 13.04 -6.50 22.91
CA THR A 424 14.10 -5.67 23.52
C THR A 424 14.68 -4.65 22.55
N GLN A 425 14.31 -4.71 21.28
CA GLN A 425 14.76 -3.78 20.25
C GLN A 425 13.60 -3.39 19.35
N ILE A 426 13.32 -2.08 19.29
CA ILE A 426 12.27 -1.47 18.48
C ILE A 426 12.92 -0.31 17.71
N VAL A 427 12.73 -0.29 16.39
CA VAL A 427 13.19 0.81 15.53
C VAL A 427 11.99 1.32 14.74
N GLY A 428 11.71 2.61 14.86
CA GLY A 428 10.71 3.34 14.10
C GLY A 428 11.11 3.59 12.65
N GLY A 429 10.18 4.17 11.91
CA GLY A 429 10.31 4.52 10.51
C GLY A 429 10.71 5.97 10.30
N LYS A 430 10.27 6.50 9.16
CA LYS A 430 10.61 7.87 8.70
C LYS A 430 9.51 8.90 8.97
N SER A 431 8.40 8.46 9.55
CA SER A 431 7.19 9.25 9.82
C SER A 431 6.97 9.34 11.32
N ASP A 432 6.06 10.23 11.74
CA ASP A 432 5.69 10.42 13.15
C ASP A 432 5.06 9.16 13.75
N ASP A 433 5.85 8.32 14.42
CA ASP A 433 5.45 7.04 14.96
C ASP A 433 4.93 7.14 16.39
N THR A 434 4.26 6.08 16.83
CA THR A 434 3.68 6.03 18.17
C THR A 434 3.92 4.67 18.80
N PHE A 435 4.54 4.69 19.97
CA PHE A 435 4.89 3.50 20.76
C PHE A 435 4.17 3.57 22.11
N THR A 436 3.28 2.62 22.38
CA THR A 436 2.52 2.51 23.63
C THR A 436 2.93 1.25 24.38
N LEU A 437 3.69 1.43 25.46
CA LEU A 437 4.21 0.38 26.33
C LEU A 437 3.64 0.55 27.74
N THR A 438 2.31 0.46 27.83
CA THR A 438 1.53 0.73 29.06
C THR A 438 0.79 -0.48 29.59
N ALA A 439 0.95 -1.66 28.97
CA ALA A 439 0.19 -2.85 29.37
C ALA A 439 0.72 -3.48 30.66
N ALA A 440 1.98 -3.22 31.01
CA ALA A 440 2.60 -3.53 32.29
C ALA A 440 3.44 -2.34 32.78
N VAL A 441 3.66 -2.25 34.10
CA VAL A 441 4.61 -1.30 34.68
C VAL A 441 6.02 -1.68 34.27
N ASP A 442 6.84 -0.69 33.97
CA ASP A 442 8.24 -0.85 33.55
C ASP A 442 8.41 -1.70 32.29
N GLN A 443 7.39 -1.76 31.43
CA GLN A 443 7.44 -2.52 30.17
C GLN A 443 8.52 -2.02 29.20
N ILE A 444 8.90 -0.73 29.29
CA ILE A 444 10.00 -0.14 28.54
C ILE A 444 11.40 -0.53 29.07
N ASN A 445 11.47 -1.09 30.29
CA ASN A 445 12.76 -1.42 30.89
C ASN A 445 13.51 -2.44 30.03
N ASN A 446 14.82 -2.19 29.82
CA ASN A 446 15.69 -2.99 28.95
C ASN A 446 15.27 -3.04 27.46
N VAL A 447 14.35 -2.17 27.02
CA VAL A 447 14.04 -2.01 25.60
C VAL A 447 14.91 -0.89 25.02
N THR A 448 15.67 -1.22 23.98
CA THR A 448 16.29 -0.22 23.11
C THR A 448 15.26 0.23 22.09
N LEU A 449 14.85 1.49 22.15
CA LEU A 449 13.87 2.08 21.27
C LEU A 449 14.49 3.27 20.55
N ASN A 450 14.46 3.22 19.22
CA ASN A 450 14.86 4.34 18.38
C ASN A 450 13.64 4.78 17.56
N GLY A 451 13.18 6.04 17.72
CA GLY A 451 12.05 6.56 16.93
C GLY A 451 12.41 6.84 15.47
N ASN A 452 13.69 7.16 15.23
CA ASN A 452 14.32 7.39 13.93
C ASN A 452 13.98 8.78 13.36
N ASN A 453 13.31 8.90 12.22
CA ASN A 453 12.92 10.22 11.72
C ASN A 453 11.44 10.44 11.93
N GLY A 454 11.05 11.70 12.18
CA GLY A 454 9.67 12.06 12.46
C GLY A 454 9.60 12.79 13.79
N SER A 455 8.39 13.09 14.22
CA SER A 455 8.07 13.50 15.58
C SER A 455 7.44 12.32 16.31
N ASP A 456 8.27 11.54 17.00
CA ASP A 456 7.88 10.27 17.59
C ASP A 456 7.34 10.44 19.01
N THR A 457 6.39 9.58 19.38
CA THR A 457 5.77 9.59 20.71
C THR A 457 5.90 8.23 21.39
N LEU A 458 6.48 8.23 22.59
CA LEU A 458 6.53 7.09 23.50
C LEU A 458 5.58 7.31 24.68
N THR A 459 4.61 6.42 24.88
CA THR A 459 3.73 6.41 26.06
C THR A 459 4.06 5.20 26.94
N VAL A 460 4.37 5.44 28.21
CA VAL A 460 4.87 4.41 29.13
C VAL A 460 4.23 4.48 30.51
N LYS A 461 4.22 3.34 31.21
CA LYS A 461 4.02 3.28 32.66
C LYS A 461 5.33 2.90 33.33
N VAL A 462 5.84 3.75 34.23
CA VAL A 462 7.11 3.50 34.93
C VAL A 462 6.90 3.65 36.45
N GLY A 463 7.44 2.69 37.20
CA GLY A 463 7.52 2.73 38.67
C GLY A 463 8.79 3.45 39.14
N ALA A 464 9.45 2.92 40.16
CA ALA A 464 10.68 3.49 40.72
C ALA A 464 11.96 3.09 39.96
N THR A 465 11.85 2.66 38.70
CA THR A 465 12.97 2.19 37.87
C THR A 465 13.68 3.37 37.22
N THR A 466 14.77 3.83 37.85
CA THR A 466 15.48 5.07 37.49
C THR A 466 16.03 5.12 36.06
N THR A 467 16.35 3.97 35.47
CA THR A 467 16.97 3.85 34.14
C THR A 467 16.00 3.41 33.06
N ALA A 468 14.69 3.45 33.31
CA ALA A 468 13.68 2.82 32.46
C ALA A 468 13.71 3.29 30.99
N ILE A 469 14.12 4.54 30.73
CA ILE A 469 14.15 5.13 29.39
C ILE A 469 15.57 5.33 28.83
N ASN A 470 16.60 4.74 29.45
CA ASN A 470 17.99 4.96 29.00
C ASN A 470 18.30 4.32 27.63
N GLY A 471 17.45 3.39 27.17
CA GLY A 471 17.54 2.80 25.84
C GLY A 471 16.76 3.56 24.77
N VAL A 472 16.15 4.70 25.11
CA VAL A 472 15.34 5.51 24.18
C VAL A 472 16.24 6.53 23.47
N THR A 473 16.09 6.65 22.16
CA THR A 473 16.80 7.59 21.27
C THR A 473 15.85 8.08 20.19
N ASP A 474 16.09 9.29 19.66
CA ASP A 474 15.32 9.87 18.56
C ASP A 474 13.80 9.82 18.81
N VAL A 475 13.36 10.24 19.99
CA VAL A 475 11.93 10.38 20.35
C VAL A 475 11.70 11.77 20.93
N GLU A 476 10.74 12.50 20.37
CA GLU A 476 10.49 13.91 20.73
C GLU A 476 9.53 14.06 21.91
N THR A 477 8.66 13.08 22.13
CA THR A 477 7.65 13.13 23.19
C THR A 477 7.59 11.84 24.02
N ILE A 478 7.77 11.97 25.33
CA ILE A 478 7.55 10.90 26.31
C ILE A 478 6.38 11.26 27.21
N ILE A 479 5.35 10.41 27.21
CA ILE A 479 4.16 10.54 28.05
C ILE A 479 4.19 9.46 29.13
N PHE A 480 4.23 9.89 30.39
CA PHE A 480 4.07 9.01 31.54
C PHE A 480 2.58 8.87 31.89
N LYS A 481 2.10 7.62 31.89
CA LYS A 481 0.75 7.26 32.35
C LYS A 481 0.77 6.75 33.77
N GLU A 482 -0.21 7.18 34.55
CA GLU A 482 -0.38 6.74 35.93
C GLU A 482 -0.66 5.23 36.00
N ASP A 483 -0.13 4.59 37.04
CA ASP A 483 -0.42 3.22 37.44
C ASP A 483 -0.53 3.17 38.97
N THR A 484 -1.03 2.07 39.56
CA THR A 484 -1.14 1.94 41.04
C THR A 484 0.19 1.66 41.75
N ALA A 485 1.28 1.50 40.99
CA ALA A 485 2.63 1.28 41.50
C ALA A 485 3.26 2.51 42.21
N ALA A 486 4.47 2.32 42.75
CA ALA A 486 5.29 3.36 43.39
C ALA A 486 5.53 4.59 42.51
N ASN A 487 5.83 5.74 43.14
CA ASN A 487 6.20 7.01 42.48
C ASN A 487 7.20 6.79 41.33
N THR A 488 7.07 7.60 40.28
CA THR A 488 7.91 7.46 39.10
C THR A 488 9.22 8.22 39.32
N THR A 489 10.35 7.53 39.18
CA THR A 489 11.68 8.13 39.28
C THR A 489 12.47 7.84 38.02
N ILE A 490 13.04 8.88 37.40
CA ILE A 490 13.83 8.80 36.18
C ILE A 490 15.15 9.56 36.36
N THR A 491 16.25 9.00 35.88
CA THR A 491 17.52 9.70 35.66
C THR A 491 17.93 9.48 34.23
N THR A 492 18.06 10.56 33.46
CA THR A 492 18.34 10.51 32.03
C THR A 492 19.81 10.18 31.75
N VAL A 493 20.13 9.97 30.48
CA VAL A 493 21.47 9.90 29.91
C VAL A 493 21.58 10.92 28.78
N ASP A 494 22.80 11.37 28.48
CA ASP A 494 23.07 12.38 27.42
C ASP A 494 22.67 11.92 26.00
N THR A 495 22.46 10.62 25.79
CA THR A 495 22.02 10.09 24.49
C THR A 495 20.51 10.11 24.32
N LEU A 496 19.74 10.48 25.35
CA LEU A 496 18.28 10.47 25.30
C LEU A 496 17.75 11.57 24.36
N VAL A 497 18.38 12.74 24.36
CA VAL A 497 17.98 13.89 23.53
C VAL A 497 19.05 14.12 22.48
N ALA A 498 18.64 14.23 21.22
CA ALA A 498 19.58 14.58 20.15
C ALA A 498 20.14 16.00 20.34
N SER A 499 21.36 16.24 19.87
CA SER A 499 22.00 17.54 20.04
C SER A 499 21.21 18.68 19.39
N GLY A 500 20.93 19.72 20.19
CA GLY A 500 20.13 20.88 19.83
C GLY A 500 18.62 20.61 19.76
N ALA A 501 18.16 19.38 20.05
CA ALA A 501 16.74 19.04 20.09
C ALA A 501 16.12 19.35 21.46
N THR A 502 14.79 19.26 21.53
CA THR A 502 14.05 19.40 22.79
C THR A 502 13.15 18.19 23.00
N LEU A 503 13.32 17.49 24.12
CA LEU A 503 12.43 16.41 24.51
C LEU A 503 11.25 16.97 25.34
N THR A 504 10.03 16.67 24.91
CA THR A 504 8.83 16.92 25.71
C THR A 504 8.56 15.74 26.62
N VAL A 505 8.47 16.00 27.92
CA VAL A 505 8.15 15.04 28.97
C VAL A 505 6.84 15.44 29.62
N ASP A 506 5.85 14.55 29.58
CA ASP A 506 4.50 14.83 30.08
C ASP A 506 4.06 13.78 31.12
N ALA A 507 3.95 14.20 32.37
CA ALA A 507 3.35 13.44 33.47
C ALA A 507 2.06 14.11 34.00
N SER A 508 1.43 15.01 33.23
CA SER A 508 0.24 15.76 33.67
C SER A 508 -0.96 14.87 34.00
N SER A 509 -0.92 13.60 33.61
CA SER A 509 -1.95 12.60 33.93
C SER A 509 -1.85 12.07 35.36
N PHE A 510 -0.77 12.37 36.10
CA PHE A 510 -0.60 11.93 37.47
C PHE A 510 -1.47 12.74 38.43
N THR A 511 -2.30 12.04 39.19
CA THR A 511 -3.22 12.57 40.20
C THR A 511 -2.95 12.00 41.59
N THR A 512 -2.36 10.81 41.68
CA THR A 512 -2.09 10.10 42.94
C THR A 512 -0.61 9.80 43.19
N LYS A 513 0.26 10.13 42.23
CA LYS A 513 1.70 9.86 42.25
C LYS A 513 2.51 11.10 42.00
N THR A 514 3.79 11.04 42.41
CA THR A 514 4.78 12.05 42.07
C THR A 514 5.72 11.56 40.97
N LEU A 515 6.28 12.51 40.24
CA LEU A 515 7.40 12.39 39.32
C LEU A 515 8.67 12.97 39.96
N THR A 516 9.72 12.17 40.00
CA THR A 516 11.10 12.64 40.20
C THR A 516 11.85 12.47 38.89
N PHE A 517 12.07 13.56 38.16
CA PHE A 517 12.79 13.56 36.89
C PHE A 517 14.15 14.24 37.06
N ASN A 518 15.22 13.53 36.74
CA ASN A 518 16.57 14.04 36.83
C ASN A 518 17.25 14.10 35.45
N GLY A 519 17.20 15.27 34.82
CA GLY A 519 17.77 15.58 33.51
C GLY A 519 19.25 15.97 33.53
N THR A 520 19.91 16.02 34.69
CA THR A 520 21.22 16.71 34.86
C THR A 520 22.38 16.12 34.07
N LEU A 521 22.21 14.94 33.45
CA LEU A 521 23.22 14.32 32.60
C LEU A 521 23.10 14.72 31.13
N GLU A 522 22.04 15.43 30.74
CA GLU A 522 21.86 15.98 29.40
C GLU A 522 22.65 17.30 29.25
N THR A 523 23.55 17.34 28.27
CA THR A 523 24.51 18.43 28.10
C THR A 523 24.31 19.26 26.84
N ASN A 524 23.55 18.75 25.87
CA ASN A 524 23.50 19.32 24.52
C ASN A 524 22.11 19.34 23.87
N GLY A 525 21.09 18.76 24.53
CA GLY A 525 19.67 18.97 24.27
C GLY A 525 18.98 19.74 25.40
N SER A 526 17.71 20.06 25.18
CA SER A 526 16.82 20.73 26.13
C SER A 526 15.62 19.86 26.50
N PHE A 527 14.94 20.19 27.58
CA PHE A 527 13.71 19.55 28.04
C PHE A 527 12.56 20.54 28.14
N LYS A 528 11.36 20.02 27.87
CA LYS A 528 10.09 20.61 28.29
C LYS A 528 9.37 19.62 29.20
N ILE A 529 9.41 19.83 30.50
CA ILE A 529 8.94 18.87 31.51
C ILE A 529 7.65 19.38 32.13
N THR A 530 6.61 18.55 32.14
CA THR A 530 5.35 18.80 32.84
C THR A 530 5.12 17.73 33.92
N GLY A 531 5.05 18.15 35.17
CA GLY A 531 4.68 17.32 36.31
C GLY A 531 3.17 17.06 36.41
N GLY A 532 2.80 16.29 37.43
CA GLY A 532 1.44 15.90 37.80
C GLY A 532 0.77 16.86 38.78
N ALA A 533 -0.16 16.33 39.56
CA ALA A 533 -0.95 17.10 40.52
C ALA A 533 -0.38 17.11 41.96
N LEU A 534 0.67 16.33 42.23
CA LEU A 534 1.30 16.19 43.53
C LEU A 534 2.71 16.79 43.51
N ALA A 535 3.35 16.86 44.68
CA ALA A 535 4.67 17.47 44.85
C ALA A 535 5.78 16.74 44.06
N ASP A 536 6.13 17.29 42.90
CA ASP A 536 7.12 16.72 41.99
C ASP A 536 8.51 17.32 42.19
N VAL A 537 9.52 16.60 41.71
CA VAL A 537 10.92 17.05 41.69
C VAL A 537 11.43 16.97 40.27
N LEU A 538 11.59 18.12 39.62
CA LEU A 538 11.97 18.22 38.21
C LEU A 538 13.32 18.92 38.10
N LYS A 539 14.29 18.26 37.48
CA LYS A 539 15.59 18.84 37.15
C LYS A 539 15.81 18.81 35.65
N GLY A 540 16.12 19.97 35.08
CA GLY A 540 16.57 20.13 33.70
C GLY A 540 18.00 19.60 33.47
N GLY A 541 18.55 19.96 32.32
CA GLY A 541 19.90 19.70 31.84
C GLY A 541 20.78 20.95 31.81
N ALA A 542 21.67 21.04 30.84
CA ALA A 542 22.65 22.12 30.72
C ALA A 542 22.25 23.27 29.78
N LEU A 543 21.17 23.10 29.02
CA LEU A 543 20.66 24.08 28.05
C LEU A 543 19.30 24.61 28.49
N ALA A 544 18.76 25.57 27.73
CA ALA A 544 17.50 26.24 28.07
C ALA A 544 16.32 25.27 28.17
N ASP A 545 15.83 25.05 29.37
CA ASP A 545 14.74 24.14 29.69
C ASP A 545 13.44 24.87 30.01
N THR A 546 12.31 24.16 29.91
CA THR A 546 11.01 24.64 30.37
C THR A 546 10.42 23.66 31.37
N LEU A 547 10.19 24.11 32.60
CA LEU A 547 9.72 23.27 33.70
C LEU A 547 8.35 23.77 34.18
N ILE A 548 7.37 22.87 34.15
CA ILE A 548 6.01 23.07 34.66
C ILE A 548 5.82 22.07 35.80
N GLY A 549 5.76 22.54 37.05
CA GLY A 549 5.51 21.67 38.21
C GLY A 549 4.14 20.99 38.16
N GLY A 550 3.11 21.71 37.71
CA GLY A 550 1.75 21.21 37.65
C GLY A 550 0.96 21.64 38.88
N GLY A 551 0.43 20.70 39.65
CA GLY A 551 -0.22 20.97 40.95
C GLY A 551 0.66 20.49 42.10
N GLY A 552 0.35 20.94 43.32
CA GLY A 552 1.15 20.57 44.50
C GLY A 552 2.40 21.45 44.66
N THR A 553 3.16 21.20 45.73
CA THR A 553 4.35 21.99 46.07
C THR A 553 5.60 21.39 45.44
N ASP A 554 5.90 21.82 44.22
CA ASP A 554 6.97 21.22 43.40
C ASP A 554 8.35 21.80 43.71
N THR A 555 9.40 21.04 43.41
CA THR A 555 10.79 21.53 43.38
C THR A 555 11.32 21.48 41.95
N LEU A 556 11.67 22.64 41.41
CA LEU A 556 12.17 22.80 40.05
C LEU A 556 13.63 23.24 40.09
N THR A 557 14.48 22.63 39.28
CA THR A 557 15.90 22.99 39.09
C THR A 557 16.14 23.11 37.60
N GLY A 558 16.51 24.30 37.13
CA GLY A 558 16.73 24.56 35.70
C GLY A 558 18.03 23.93 35.22
N GLY A 559 19.12 24.22 35.93
CA GLY A 559 20.47 23.78 35.60
C GLY A 559 21.28 24.88 34.91
N GLY A 560 21.79 24.58 33.72
CA GLY A 560 22.51 25.54 32.90
C GLY A 560 21.63 26.10 31.79
N GLY A 561 22.01 27.23 31.19
CA GLY A 561 21.21 27.85 30.14
C GLY A 561 20.13 28.79 30.70
N ASN A 562 19.34 29.40 29.81
CA ASN A 562 18.30 30.34 30.22
C ASN A 562 16.98 29.58 30.40
N ASP A 563 16.62 29.25 31.63
CA ASP A 563 15.50 28.37 31.90
C ASP A 563 14.19 29.12 32.10
N GLN A 564 13.08 28.44 31.77
CA GLN A 564 11.73 28.93 31.99
C GLN A 564 11.02 28.09 33.04
N PHE A 565 10.74 28.71 34.20
CA PHE A 565 9.90 28.13 35.23
C PHE A 565 8.47 28.61 35.02
N LEU A 566 7.64 27.76 34.41
CA LEU A 566 6.29 28.10 34.02
C LEU A 566 5.32 27.89 35.17
N LEU A 567 4.80 29.00 35.68
CA LEU A 567 3.81 29.05 36.75
C LEU A 567 2.40 29.13 36.13
N ASN A 568 1.61 28.09 36.33
CA ASN A 568 0.25 27.98 35.75
C ASN A 568 -0.84 27.67 36.78
N LYS A 569 -0.57 27.88 38.07
CA LYS A 569 -1.55 27.73 39.14
C LYS A 569 -1.61 28.97 40.01
N ALA A 570 -2.83 29.46 40.25
CA ALA A 570 -3.14 30.50 41.23
C ALA A 570 -3.77 29.88 42.49
N VAL A 571 -3.09 28.90 43.10
CA VAL A 571 -3.57 28.20 44.30
C VAL A 571 -2.44 28.13 45.33
N ALA A 572 -2.71 28.54 46.57
CA ALA A 572 -1.69 28.65 47.62
C ALA A 572 -0.99 27.33 47.96
N THR A 573 -1.64 26.18 47.75
CA THR A 573 -1.07 24.84 47.94
C THR A 573 -0.27 24.35 46.72
N SER A 574 -0.04 25.21 45.74
CA SER A 574 0.68 24.88 44.50
C SER A 574 1.87 25.80 44.24
N ALA A 575 2.41 26.39 45.31
CA ALA A 575 3.62 27.19 45.22
C ALA A 575 4.80 26.29 44.86
N VAL A 576 5.54 26.65 43.81
CA VAL A 576 6.76 25.93 43.42
C VAL A 576 7.98 26.46 44.17
N THR A 577 8.98 25.61 44.37
CA THR A 577 10.31 25.98 44.86
C THR A 577 11.30 25.88 43.71
N ILE A 578 11.85 27.00 43.30
CA ILE A 578 12.92 27.05 42.30
C ILE A 578 14.25 27.03 43.04
N ALA A 579 15.02 25.96 42.81
CA ALA A 579 16.21 25.65 43.60
C ALA A 579 17.45 26.47 43.19
N ASP A 580 17.52 26.93 41.94
CA ASP A 580 18.77 27.45 41.36
C ASP A 580 18.61 28.70 40.48
N PHE A 581 17.48 29.41 40.55
CA PHE A 581 17.18 30.59 39.72
C PHE A 581 18.38 31.57 39.63
N ASN A 582 18.79 31.91 38.42
CA ASN A 582 19.99 32.67 38.13
C ASN A 582 19.73 33.87 37.19
N ILE A 583 20.55 34.91 37.32
CA ILE A 583 20.41 36.19 36.57
C ILE A 583 21.78 36.57 35.97
N VAL A 584 22.58 35.58 35.59
CA VAL A 584 23.89 35.80 34.95
C VAL A 584 23.80 35.63 33.44
N ALA A 585 24.74 36.20 32.70
CA ALA A 585 24.76 36.06 31.26
C ALA A 585 24.84 34.58 30.83
N ASN A 586 23.95 34.18 29.91
CA ASN A 586 23.78 32.79 29.42
C ASN A 586 23.25 31.78 30.46
N ASN A 587 22.86 32.25 31.64
CA ASN A 587 22.05 31.53 32.60
C ASN A 587 21.13 32.55 33.31
N ASN A 588 20.29 33.18 32.50
CA ASN A 588 19.36 34.24 32.88
C ASN A 588 17.94 33.70 32.82
N ASP A 589 17.48 33.20 33.96
CA ASP A 589 16.23 32.50 34.10
C ASP A 589 15.03 33.43 34.10
N VAL A 590 13.88 32.82 33.81
CA VAL A 590 12.62 33.51 33.63
C VAL A 590 11.51 32.82 34.43
N PHE A 591 10.79 33.63 35.20
CA PHE A 591 9.44 33.28 35.66
C PHE A 591 8.46 33.45 34.51
N ALA A 592 8.01 32.33 33.93
CA ALA A 592 7.00 32.33 32.87
C ALA A 592 5.60 32.25 33.48
N LEU A 593 4.85 33.34 33.43
CA LEU A 593 3.54 33.48 34.06
C LEU A 593 2.44 33.17 33.04
N SER A 594 1.66 32.11 33.24
CA SER A 594 0.55 31.79 32.32
C SER A 594 -0.58 32.80 32.45
N ASN A 595 -0.92 33.48 31.35
CA ASN A 595 -2.04 34.41 31.29
C ASN A 595 -3.35 33.72 31.69
N ALA A 596 -3.56 32.48 31.22
CA ALA A 596 -4.75 31.69 31.52
C ALA A 596 -4.92 31.39 33.03
N ALA A 597 -3.82 31.30 33.77
CA ALA A 597 -3.85 31.00 35.21
C ALA A 597 -4.06 32.24 36.09
N PHE A 598 -3.66 33.43 35.61
CA PHE A 598 -3.59 34.65 36.42
C PHE A 598 -4.50 35.75 35.85
N ALA A 599 -5.71 35.85 36.39
CA ALA A 599 -6.68 36.88 35.99
C ALA A 599 -6.11 38.31 36.11
N GLY A 600 -6.28 39.10 35.04
CA GLY A 600 -5.77 40.47 34.98
C GLY A 600 -4.28 40.58 34.65
N ALA A 601 -3.57 39.47 34.44
CA ALA A 601 -2.23 39.50 33.85
C ALA A 601 -2.25 40.19 32.46
N PRO A 602 -1.14 40.84 32.05
CA PRO A 602 -1.02 41.44 30.72
C PRO A 602 -1.21 40.43 29.59
N ALA A 603 -1.41 40.91 28.36
CA ALA A 603 -1.44 40.03 27.19
C ALA A 603 -0.10 39.30 27.00
N VAL A 604 -0.14 38.09 26.42
CA VAL A 604 1.04 37.30 26.06
C VAL A 604 2.03 38.14 25.25
N GLY A 605 3.31 38.07 25.61
CA GLY A 605 4.39 38.83 24.96
C GLY A 605 4.48 40.32 25.35
N THR A 606 3.62 40.81 26.26
CA THR A 606 3.74 42.18 26.78
C THR A 606 5.00 42.33 27.62
N ALA A 607 5.81 43.34 27.34
CA ALA A 607 6.99 43.66 28.14
C ALA A 607 6.59 44.08 29.56
N LEU A 608 7.26 43.51 30.55
CA LEU A 608 7.02 43.78 31.97
C LEU A 608 8.04 44.79 32.50
N THR A 609 7.57 45.69 33.37
CA THR A 609 8.42 46.65 34.08
C THR A 609 8.60 46.21 35.51
N VAL A 610 9.84 46.07 35.96
CA VAL A 610 10.18 45.69 37.34
C VAL A 610 10.60 46.94 38.11
N SER A 611 10.01 47.16 39.29
CA SER A 611 10.28 48.36 40.12
C SER A 611 10.10 48.07 41.61
N ALA A 612 10.80 48.82 42.46
CA ALA A 612 10.47 48.90 43.88
C ALA A 612 9.09 49.54 44.08
N VAL A 613 8.48 49.38 45.26
CA VAL A 613 7.16 49.96 45.56
C VAL A 613 7.21 51.47 45.48
N SER A 614 8.28 52.10 45.96
CA SER A 614 8.46 53.54 45.83
C SER A 614 8.67 53.94 44.37
N GLY A 615 7.73 54.71 43.80
CA GLY A 615 7.82 55.25 42.44
C GLY A 615 7.32 54.31 41.33
N ALA A 616 6.76 53.14 41.67
CA ALA A 616 6.17 52.24 40.69
C ALA A 616 4.91 52.81 40.03
N ALA A 617 4.68 52.44 38.77
CA ALA A 617 3.43 52.72 38.07
C ALA A 617 2.34 51.71 38.46
N ASN A 618 1.11 52.19 38.67
CA ASN A 618 -0.07 51.36 38.89
C ASN A 618 -0.60 50.75 37.58
N ALA A 619 0.12 49.79 37.03
CA ALA A 619 -0.20 49.10 35.78
C ALA A 619 -0.10 47.58 35.95
N ASN A 620 -0.88 46.83 35.17
CA ASN A 620 -0.80 45.36 35.16
C ASN A 620 0.50 44.83 34.57
N THR A 621 1.25 45.66 33.84
CA THR A 621 2.60 45.36 33.34
C THR A 621 3.70 45.57 34.38
N THR A 622 3.37 46.10 35.56
CA THR A 622 4.33 46.30 36.64
C THR A 622 4.46 45.04 37.49
N ILE A 623 5.69 44.63 37.77
CA ILE A 623 6.06 43.65 38.79
C ILE A 623 6.75 44.42 39.93
N LEU A 624 6.19 44.37 41.14
CA LEU A 624 6.82 45.02 42.29
C LEU A 624 7.90 44.11 42.87
N VAL A 625 9.10 44.64 43.15
CA VAL A 625 10.21 43.88 43.78
C VAL A 625 10.71 44.69 44.96
N ASP A 626 10.40 44.24 46.17
CA ASP A 626 10.72 44.99 47.39
C ASP A 626 10.71 44.08 48.63
N THR A 627 11.03 44.63 49.80
CA THR A 627 10.90 43.93 51.08
C THR A 627 9.44 43.60 51.37
N LYS A 628 9.19 42.53 52.15
CA LYS A 628 7.83 42.18 52.59
C LYS A 628 7.10 43.36 53.23
N ALA A 629 7.80 44.13 54.05
CA ALA A 629 7.25 45.30 54.72
C ALA A 629 6.73 46.34 53.73
N ASN A 630 7.48 46.61 52.66
CA ASN A 630 7.09 47.58 51.64
C ASN A 630 5.95 47.05 50.76
N LEU A 631 5.97 45.77 50.38
CA LEU A 631 4.86 45.16 49.63
C LEU A 631 3.54 45.22 50.42
N LEU A 632 3.58 45.09 51.74
CA LEU A 632 2.42 45.22 52.63
C LEU A 632 1.87 46.66 52.74
N THR A 633 2.54 47.66 52.15
CA THR A 633 1.99 49.04 52.07
C THR A 633 1.11 49.26 50.84
N THR A 634 1.06 48.29 49.92
CA THR A 634 0.25 48.36 48.71
C THR A 634 -1.24 48.25 49.04
N THR A 635 -2.08 49.00 48.31
CA THR A 635 -3.54 49.03 48.49
C THR A 635 -4.22 49.11 47.13
N ALA A 636 -5.51 48.78 47.07
CA ALA A 636 -6.33 48.92 45.87
C ALA A 636 -6.24 50.31 45.21
N ASN A 637 -6.18 51.39 46.02
CA ASN A 637 -6.15 52.76 45.51
C ASN A 637 -4.84 53.12 44.80
N ASN A 638 -3.71 52.60 45.28
CA ASN A 638 -2.40 52.99 44.78
C ASN A 638 -1.83 51.96 43.79
N TYR A 639 -2.18 50.69 43.92
CA TYR A 639 -1.60 49.59 43.15
C TYR A 639 -2.61 48.53 42.69
N GLY A 640 -3.91 48.84 42.65
CA GLY A 640 -4.94 47.86 42.32
C GLY A 640 -4.94 47.30 40.90
N ASN A 641 -4.08 47.82 39.99
CA ASN A 641 -3.84 47.21 38.68
C ASN A 641 -2.63 46.27 38.66
N VAL A 642 -1.74 46.36 39.64
CA VAL A 642 -0.58 45.46 39.77
C VAL A 642 -1.09 44.07 40.15
N ARG A 643 -0.51 43.03 39.55
CA ARG A 643 -0.91 41.63 39.80
C ARG A 643 0.18 40.77 40.41
N PHE A 644 1.45 41.19 40.32
CA PHE A 644 2.56 40.37 40.80
C PHE A 644 3.56 41.18 41.63
N GLY A 645 4.07 40.54 42.68
CA GLY A 645 5.00 41.14 43.62
C GLY A 645 6.01 40.11 44.12
N TYR A 646 7.29 40.46 44.11
CA TYR A 646 8.40 39.64 44.59
C TYR A 646 8.94 40.21 45.91
N ASP A 647 8.83 39.43 46.97
CA ASP A 647 9.35 39.71 48.30
C ASP A 647 10.81 39.28 48.42
N ILE A 648 11.72 40.25 48.45
CA ILE A 648 13.16 40.01 48.58
C ILE A 648 13.60 39.63 49.99
N THR A 649 12.72 39.74 51.00
CA THR A 649 13.03 39.33 52.38
C THR A 649 12.93 37.81 52.53
N ASN A 650 11.98 37.19 51.84
CA ASN A 650 11.72 35.75 51.90
C ASN A 650 11.98 35.02 50.57
N ASN A 651 12.38 35.73 49.51
CA ASN A 651 12.57 35.23 48.14
C ASN A 651 11.30 34.63 47.53
N GLN A 652 10.18 35.36 47.63
CA GLN A 652 8.84 34.83 47.31
C GLN A 652 8.13 35.67 46.26
N LEU A 653 7.62 35.01 45.21
CA LEU A 653 6.76 35.62 44.20
C LEU A 653 5.28 35.39 44.56
N TYR A 654 4.53 36.48 44.59
CA TYR A 654 3.12 36.51 44.90
C TYR A 654 2.28 36.98 43.71
N TYR A 655 1.05 36.47 43.65
CA TYR A 655 -0.01 36.92 42.76
C TYR A 655 -1.15 37.54 43.58
N ASP A 656 -1.59 38.73 43.19
CA ASP A 656 -2.72 39.46 43.77
C ASP A 656 -3.96 39.24 42.89
N ALA A 657 -4.86 38.36 43.35
CA ALA A 657 -6.01 37.92 42.58
C ALA A 657 -7.18 38.92 42.56
N ASP A 658 -7.33 39.74 43.61
CA ASP A 658 -8.44 40.69 43.77
C ASP A 658 -8.02 42.15 43.56
N GLY A 659 -6.72 42.41 43.42
CA GLY A 659 -6.19 43.75 43.16
C GLY A 659 -6.27 44.65 44.39
N VAL A 660 -6.27 44.08 45.60
CA VAL A 660 -6.33 44.87 46.84
C VAL A 660 -4.95 45.16 47.41
N GLY A 661 -3.88 44.69 46.76
CA GLY A 661 -2.51 44.74 47.22
C GLY A 661 -2.06 43.44 47.88
N PHE A 662 -0.77 43.34 48.19
CA PHE A 662 -0.14 42.13 48.75
C PHE A 662 -0.38 41.95 50.26
N THR A 663 -1.49 42.48 50.77
CA THR A 663 -1.90 42.47 52.18
C THR A 663 -3.07 41.50 52.39
N GLY A 664 -2.83 40.36 53.03
CA GLY A 664 -3.90 39.45 53.47
C GLY A 664 -4.02 38.15 52.65
N ALA A 665 -5.14 37.44 52.84
CA ALA A 665 -5.35 36.07 52.37
C ALA A 665 -5.50 35.92 50.85
N SER A 666 -5.79 37.01 50.14
CA SER A 666 -5.91 37.04 48.66
C SER A 666 -4.57 37.12 47.93
N SER A 667 -3.47 37.38 48.65
CA SER A 667 -2.11 37.33 48.12
C SER A 667 -1.65 35.88 48.06
N ILE A 668 -1.61 35.30 46.86
CA ILE A 668 -1.30 33.90 46.63
C ILE A 668 0.20 33.75 46.40
N LEU A 669 0.89 32.96 47.23
CA LEU A 669 2.27 32.56 46.96
C LEU A 669 2.28 31.61 45.77
N ILE A 670 3.04 31.94 44.72
CA ILE A 670 3.11 31.14 43.48
C ILE A 670 4.49 30.54 43.25
N ALA A 671 5.55 31.17 43.76
CA ALA A 671 6.90 30.59 43.71
C ALA A 671 7.78 31.07 44.86
N ASN A 672 8.73 30.22 45.24
CA ASN A 672 9.85 30.55 46.12
C ASN A 672 11.14 30.37 45.29
N SER A 673 12.13 31.24 45.49
CA SER A 673 13.49 30.99 45.00
C SER A 673 14.41 30.71 46.19
N THR A 674 15.29 29.74 46.05
CA THR A 674 16.34 29.49 47.06
C THR A 674 17.44 30.56 46.99
N ASN A 675 17.66 31.13 45.81
CA ASN A 675 18.60 32.23 45.60
C ASN A 675 17.95 33.58 45.96
N ALA A 676 18.76 34.49 46.50
CA ALA A 676 18.31 35.86 46.78
C ALA A 676 18.24 36.66 45.47
N LEU A 677 17.04 37.09 45.07
CA LEU A 677 16.82 37.89 43.87
C LEU A 677 16.47 39.34 44.26
N THR A 678 17.20 40.31 43.73
CA THR A 678 17.00 41.73 44.04
C THR A 678 17.21 42.59 42.80
N LEU A 679 16.64 43.81 42.80
CA LEU A 679 16.88 44.80 41.75
C LEU A 679 18.38 45.11 41.57
N ALA A 680 19.10 45.28 42.68
CA ALA A 680 20.54 45.53 42.67
C ALA A 680 21.35 44.32 42.17
N GLY A 681 20.81 43.11 42.35
CA GLY A 681 21.35 41.85 41.83
C GLY A 681 21.00 41.59 40.36
N GLY A 682 20.34 42.52 39.67
CA GLY A 682 20.03 42.41 38.24
C GLY A 682 18.62 41.91 37.90
N LEU A 683 17.78 41.60 38.90
CA LEU A 683 16.40 41.18 38.64
C LEU A 683 15.65 42.29 37.89
N SER A 684 15.18 41.98 36.69
CA SER A 684 14.64 42.95 35.74
C SER A 684 13.44 42.40 34.98
N GLY A 685 12.84 43.22 34.12
CA GLY A 685 11.73 42.79 33.26
C GLY A 685 12.08 41.61 32.34
N GLY A 686 13.37 41.37 32.06
CA GLY A 686 13.83 40.21 31.27
C GLY A 686 13.74 38.86 32.01
N ASN A 687 13.49 38.87 33.33
CA ASN A 687 13.34 37.67 34.16
C ASN A 687 11.87 37.28 34.37
N PHE A 688 10.95 37.98 33.71
CA PHE A 688 9.52 37.70 33.78
C PHE A 688 8.94 37.74 32.37
N THR A 689 8.08 36.79 32.05
CA THR A 689 7.36 36.80 30.77
C THR A 689 5.94 36.33 30.97
N ILE A 690 5.02 36.81 30.12
CA ILE A 690 3.65 36.29 30.07
C ILE A 690 3.55 35.29 28.92
N VAL A 691 3.15 34.06 29.25
CA VAL A 691 2.92 32.95 28.30
C VAL A 691 1.44 32.60 28.19
N ALA A 692 1.08 31.85 27.15
CA ALA A 692 -0.30 31.44 26.90
C ALA A 692 -0.87 30.51 27.99
#